data_AF-A0A3B6SLM9-F1
#
_entry.id   AF-A0A3B6SLM9-F1
#
_cell.length_a   1.000
_cell.length_b   1.000
_cell.length_c   1.000
_cell.angle_alpha   90.00
_cell.angle_beta   90.00
_cell.angle_gamma   90.00
#
_symmetry.space_group_name_H-M   'P 1'
#
loop_
_entity.id
_entity.type
_entity.pdbx_description
1 polymer ?
#
loop_
_entity_poly.entity_id
_entity_poly.type
_entity_poly.pdbx_seq_one_letter_code
_entity_poly.pdbx_strand_id
1 'polypeptide(L)'
;MSLPSPPPPSGRPRRAASARPGSYDESLVDTELQAYLGNSPSRRIRRLRRLSPEERQRETETEALIALSLGFPIDALLPAEEAILADADAAAPNDYIVVRNHILASWRADPRVPLPRARVLETVASSYDHLVAAAHGFLTREGHVNFGVSAAFPASSPADALQAPAASVLVIGAGLAGLAAARQLLRFGLRVLVLEGRARPGGRVYTSRLGGGQAAVELGGSVITGIHANPLGVLARQLGIPLHKVRDRCPLYHTDGRTVGTRLDRSIDLVFNTLLDHATRLREALKEAAERISLGEGIERLRRLYNVAKSEEEREVLDWHLANLEFSNAGCLSELSLAHWDQDDQFEMGGDHCFLAGGNSRLVHALCDGVPVLYEKTVKRIEHGVDGVSITVEGGQVFQADMALCTVPLGVLKSGSIVFDPELPENKLGAIQRLGFGLLNKVAMVFPSVFWDEEIDTFGCLNKESSKRGEFFLFYSYHTVSGGAVLVALVAGEAALEFEKVDPVVTLHRVLGILRGIYGPKGVTVPDPIQSACTRWGSDPLCCGSYSHIRVGSSGTDYDILAESVSEDRLFFAGEATNRAYPATMHGALLSGLREASRILRASQSRVDSDHKKYALQKSLRPPDGILEDLFTEPDLEFSRFSFVFSSMTPDDPQSMGLLRITLENPHLEGDQKDQEPAAEKEAHQKAFHLYAAISREQANQLQLAGDDDRGRLELLCKDLSVKLMGYDSTCDTGNSLILSIQSAQKARKRLQRPKDFKF
;
A
#
# COMPACT_ATOMS: atom_id res chain seq x y z
N MET A 1 -4.56 -65.81 -1.81
CA MET A 1 -4.59 -66.93 -0.85
C MET A 1 -4.91 -66.36 0.53
N SER A 2 -5.94 -66.92 1.15
CA SER A 2 -6.18 -67.00 2.62
C SER A 2 -6.72 -65.78 3.39
N LEU A 3 -8.07 -65.74 3.47
CA LEU A 3 -8.93 -65.28 4.59
C LEU A 3 -8.78 -66.22 5.83
N PRO A 4 -9.59 -66.14 6.93
CA PRO A 4 -10.10 -65.04 7.81
C PRO A 4 -10.01 -65.40 9.34
N SER A 5 -10.68 -64.65 10.26
CA SER A 5 -11.50 -65.10 11.46
C SER A 5 -11.45 -64.12 12.69
N PRO A 6 -12.37 -64.15 13.72
CA PRO A 6 -13.45 -63.16 13.94
C PRO A 6 -13.63 -62.69 15.46
N PRO A 7 -14.83 -62.50 16.11
CA PRO A 7 -15.23 -61.32 16.93
C PRO A 7 -15.46 -61.62 18.47
N PRO A 8 -16.41 -60.99 19.22
CA PRO A 8 -16.55 -59.65 19.89
C PRO A 8 -16.48 -59.76 21.47
N PRO A 9 -16.97 -58.84 22.38
CA PRO A 9 -18.41 -58.59 22.63
C PRO A 9 -18.89 -57.22 23.22
N SER A 10 -20.21 -57.03 23.06
CA SER A 10 -21.27 -56.21 23.69
C SER A 10 -21.09 -55.29 24.92
N GLY A 11 -21.78 -54.14 24.84
CA GLY A 11 -22.42 -53.41 25.95
C GLY A 11 -23.61 -52.53 25.48
N ARG A 12 -24.84 -52.86 25.92
CA ARG A 12 -26.14 -52.12 25.78
C ARG A 12 -26.53 -51.55 27.17
N PRO A 13 -27.69 -50.87 27.41
CA PRO A 13 -28.48 -49.84 26.69
C PRO A 13 -29.02 -48.70 27.62
N ARG A 14 -29.72 -47.66 27.10
CA ARG A 14 -30.96 -46.99 27.65
C ARG A 14 -31.27 -45.69 26.88
N ARG A 15 -32.36 -45.54 26.13
CA ARG A 15 -33.81 -45.31 26.40
C ARG A 15 -34.22 -43.82 26.55
N ALA A 16 -34.83 -43.31 25.46
CA ALA A 16 -36.04 -42.47 25.29
C ALA A 16 -36.39 -41.29 26.24
N ALA A 17 -36.67 -40.11 25.63
CA ALA A 17 -37.78 -39.15 25.88
C ALA A 17 -37.33 -37.75 25.38
N SER A 18 -38.13 -36.77 24.95
CA SER A 18 -39.51 -36.60 24.47
C SER A 18 -39.57 -35.14 24.01
N ALA A 19 -40.28 -34.84 22.93
CA ALA A 19 -40.39 -33.49 22.34
C ALA A 19 -41.25 -32.49 23.15
N ARG A 20 -40.92 -31.19 23.03
CA ARG A 20 -41.77 -29.99 22.73
C ARG A 20 -41.22 -28.71 23.43
N PRO A 21 -41.64 -27.48 23.05
CA PRO A 21 -41.97 -26.93 21.72
C PRO A 21 -41.35 -25.51 21.44
N GLY A 22 -41.22 -25.16 20.16
CA GLY A 22 -41.35 -23.79 19.63
C GLY A 22 -40.31 -22.73 20.01
N SER A 23 -39.20 -22.65 19.26
CA SER A 23 -38.45 -21.40 19.14
C SER A 23 -38.94 -20.61 17.93
N TYR A 24 -39.21 -19.33 18.17
CA TYR A 24 -39.43 -18.27 17.20
C TYR A 24 -38.45 -18.37 16.02
N ASP A 25 -38.96 -18.27 14.79
CA ASP A 25 -38.14 -18.32 13.57
C ASP A 25 -37.95 -16.89 13.02
N GLU A 26 -36.83 -16.26 13.40
CA GLU A 26 -36.44 -14.91 12.96
C GLU A 26 -36.22 -14.81 11.44
N SER A 27 -36.10 -15.94 10.72
CA SER A 27 -35.89 -15.94 9.27
C SER A 27 -37.11 -15.44 8.48
N LEU A 28 -38.31 -15.47 9.07
CA LEU A 28 -39.53 -14.97 8.43
C LEU A 28 -39.60 -13.44 8.41
N VAL A 29 -39.07 -12.78 9.46
CA VAL A 29 -39.05 -11.32 9.58
C VAL A 29 -38.03 -10.70 8.63
N ASP A 30 -36.86 -11.34 8.48
CA ASP A 30 -35.82 -10.93 7.53
C ASP A 30 -36.27 -11.01 6.06
N THR A 31 -37.17 -11.95 5.75
CA THR A 31 -37.68 -12.14 4.40
C THR A 31 -38.69 -11.04 4.02
N GLU A 32 -39.50 -10.58 4.97
CA GLU A 32 -40.44 -9.46 4.77
C GLU A 32 -39.73 -8.09 4.76
N LEU A 33 -38.69 -7.89 5.57
CA LEU A 33 -37.83 -6.69 5.52
C LEU A 33 -37.02 -6.59 4.22
N GLN A 34 -36.55 -7.72 3.68
CA GLN A 34 -35.85 -7.75 2.39
C GLN A 34 -36.76 -7.46 1.19
N ALA A 35 -38.05 -7.80 1.27
CA ALA A 35 -39.04 -7.43 0.26
C ALA A 35 -39.31 -5.90 0.23
N TYR A 36 -39.08 -5.22 1.34
CA TYR A 36 -39.30 -3.77 1.50
C TYR A 36 -38.10 -2.91 1.04
N LEU A 37 -36.88 -3.45 1.04
CA LEU A 37 -35.62 -2.69 0.85
C LEU A 37 -34.94 -2.81 -0.53
N GLY A 38 -35.53 -3.55 -1.48
CA GLY A 38 -35.21 -3.46 -2.92
C GLY A 38 -33.80 -3.89 -3.39
N ASN A 39 -32.87 -4.27 -2.50
CA ASN A 39 -31.52 -4.68 -2.88
C ASN A 39 -31.40 -6.21 -2.93
N SER A 40 -31.38 -6.76 -4.15
CA SER A 40 -31.16 -8.18 -4.37
C SER A 40 -29.70 -8.55 -4.06
N PRO A 41 -29.40 -9.49 -3.15
CA PRO A 41 -28.03 -9.88 -2.84
C PRO A 41 -27.36 -10.54 -4.05
N SER A 42 -26.06 -10.28 -4.24
CA SER A 42 -25.30 -10.84 -5.35
C SER A 42 -25.38 -12.38 -5.36
N ARG A 43 -25.40 -13.00 -6.55
CA ARG A 43 -25.51 -14.46 -6.73
C ARG A 43 -24.50 -15.26 -5.88
N ARG A 44 -23.36 -14.66 -5.53
CA ARG A 44 -22.31 -15.28 -4.71
C ARG A 44 -22.74 -15.49 -3.25
N ILE A 45 -23.47 -14.56 -2.64
CA ILE A 45 -23.90 -14.63 -1.23
C ILE A 45 -24.95 -15.73 -1.02
N ARG A 46 -25.89 -15.85 -1.97
CA ARG A 46 -26.87 -16.95 -1.97
C ARG A 46 -26.23 -18.33 -2.14
N ARG A 47 -25.07 -18.39 -2.82
CA ARG A 47 -24.31 -19.63 -3.04
C ARG A 47 -23.57 -20.04 -1.76
N LEU A 48 -22.87 -19.12 -1.10
CA LEU A 48 -22.07 -19.37 0.11
C LEU A 48 -22.90 -19.97 1.26
N ARG A 49 -24.14 -19.50 1.45
CA ARG A 49 -25.06 -20.04 2.49
C ARG A 49 -25.54 -21.48 2.23
N ARG A 50 -25.31 -22.04 1.04
CA ARG A 50 -25.77 -23.38 0.63
C ARG A 50 -24.64 -24.40 0.44
N LEU A 51 -23.39 -24.03 0.75
CA LEU A 51 -22.23 -24.90 0.53
C LEU A 51 -22.11 -26.00 1.58
N SER A 52 -21.77 -27.20 1.12
CA SER A 52 -21.34 -28.30 1.99
C SER A 52 -20.06 -27.93 2.75
N PRO A 53 -19.74 -28.64 3.86
CA PRO A 53 -18.48 -28.44 4.58
C PRO A 53 -17.25 -28.61 3.69
N GLU A 54 -17.27 -29.58 2.77
CA GLU A 54 -16.16 -29.83 1.82
C GLU A 54 -15.99 -28.68 0.82
N GLU A 55 -17.08 -28.11 0.32
CA GLU A 55 -17.02 -26.96 -0.59
C GLU A 55 -16.50 -25.70 0.12
N ARG A 56 -16.89 -25.47 1.37
CA ARG A 56 -16.35 -24.38 2.19
C ARG A 56 -14.85 -24.51 2.41
N GLN A 57 -14.38 -25.73 2.71
CA GLN A 57 -12.96 -26.00 2.87
C GLN A 57 -12.17 -25.66 1.59
N ARG A 58 -12.67 -26.09 0.42
CA ARG A 58 -12.03 -25.78 -0.88
C ARG A 58 -12.01 -24.28 -1.19
N GLU A 59 -13.06 -23.55 -0.81
CA GLU A 59 -13.10 -22.10 -0.97
C GLU A 59 -12.06 -21.44 -0.06
N THR A 60 -11.97 -21.81 1.22
CA THR A 60 -10.94 -21.29 2.14
C THR A 60 -9.52 -21.57 1.62
N GLU A 61 -9.27 -22.77 1.07
CA GLU A 61 -7.99 -23.11 0.44
C GLU A 61 -7.69 -22.22 -0.78
N THR A 62 -8.71 -21.94 -1.60
CA THR A 62 -8.58 -21.04 -2.75
C THR A 62 -8.27 -19.61 -2.30
N GLU A 63 -8.96 -19.12 -1.26
CA GLU A 63 -8.73 -17.78 -0.70
C GLU A 63 -7.33 -17.65 -0.09
N ALA A 64 -6.85 -18.70 0.58
CA ALA A 64 -5.48 -18.78 1.08
C ALA A 64 -4.44 -18.73 -0.05
N LEU A 65 -4.63 -19.47 -1.15
CA LEU A 65 -3.75 -19.41 -2.30
C LEU A 65 -3.75 -18.03 -2.98
N ILE A 66 -4.90 -17.36 -3.02
CA ILE A 66 -4.98 -15.97 -3.50
C ILE A 66 -4.17 -15.07 -2.55
N ALA A 67 -4.35 -15.17 -1.24
CA ALA A 67 -3.60 -14.38 -0.27
C ALA A 67 -2.08 -14.61 -0.39
N LEU A 68 -1.64 -15.86 -0.55
CA LEU A 68 -0.25 -16.21 -0.84
C LEU A 68 0.27 -15.49 -2.08
N SER A 69 -0.50 -15.50 -3.16
CA SER A 69 -0.14 -14.77 -4.38
C SER A 69 -0.09 -13.25 -4.21
N LEU A 70 -0.52 -12.69 -3.08
CA LEU A 70 -0.45 -11.27 -2.73
C LEU A 70 0.65 -10.96 -1.71
N GLY A 71 1.47 -11.95 -1.34
CA GLY A 71 2.53 -11.82 -0.34
C GLY A 71 2.08 -12.06 1.11
N PHE A 72 0.90 -12.66 1.32
CA PHE A 72 0.43 -13.02 2.66
C PHE A 72 0.62 -14.51 2.92
N PRO A 73 1.35 -14.91 3.98
CA PRO A 73 1.45 -16.31 4.36
C PRO A 73 0.08 -16.95 4.58
N ILE A 74 -0.06 -18.21 4.18
CA ILE A 74 -1.35 -18.93 4.24
C ILE A 74 -1.81 -19.11 5.69
N ASP A 75 -0.88 -19.40 6.58
CA ASP A 75 -1.08 -19.87 7.95
C ASP A 75 -0.25 -19.08 8.97
N ALA A 76 0.29 -17.92 8.59
CA ALA A 76 1.02 -17.04 9.47
C ALA A 76 0.60 -15.56 9.31
N LEU A 77 0.84 -14.81 10.38
CA LEU A 77 0.72 -13.36 10.40
C LEU A 77 1.99 -12.73 9.82
N LEU A 78 1.83 -11.59 9.16
CA LEU A 78 2.92 -10.68 8.90
C LEU A 78 3.34 -10.00 10.21
N PRO A 79 4.62 -9.58 10.36
CA PRO A 79 5.06 -8.83 11.54
C PRO A 79 4.22 -7.58 11.84
N ALA A 80 3.70 -6.92 10.80
CA ALA A 80 2.82 -5.76 10.94
C ALA A 80 1.40 -6.09 11.43
N GLU A 81 0.96 -7.35 11.28
CA GLU A 81 -0.34 -7.85 11.75
C GLU A 81 -0.25 -8.33 13.20
N GLU A 82 0.89 -8.85 13.64
CA GLU A 82 1.09 -9.29 15.03
C GLU A 82 0.78 -8.18 16.04
N ALA A 83 1.20 -6.94 15.75
CA ALA A 83 0.93 -5.78 16.60
C ALA A 83 -0.57 -5.45 16.73
N ILE A 84 -1.41 -5.87 15.78
CA ILE A 84 -2.86 -5.64 15.79
C ILE A 84 -3.56 -6.59 16.76
N LEU A 85 -2.98 -7.78 16.94
CA LEU A 85 -3.55 -8.87 17.73
C LEU A 85 -2.80 -9.09 19.05
N ALA A 86 -1.95 -8.15 19.46
CA ALA A 86 -1.09 -8.28 20.64
C ALA A 86 -1.87 -8.61 21.92
N ASP A 87 -3.11 -8.11 22.04
CA ASP A 87 -3.99 -8.31 23.20
C ASP A 87 -5.14 -9.30 22.92
N ALA A 88 -5.07 -10.09 21.84
CA ALA A 88 -6.14 -10.99 21.41
C ALA A 88 -6.02 -12.41 22.00
N ASP A 89 -7.16 -13.10 22.15
CA ASP A 89 -7.23 -14.47 22.66
C ASP A 89 -6.46 -15.48 21.77
N ALA A 90 -6.06 -16.62 22.33
CA ALA A 90 -5.22 -17.62 21.67
C ALA A 90 -5.77 -18.20 20.33
N ALA A 91 -7.09 -18.15 20.10
CA ALA A 91 -7.71 -18.59 18.84
C ALA A 91 -7.80 -17.47 17.78
N ALA A 92 -7.69 -16.21 18.19
CA ALA A 92 -7.88 -15.04 17.33
C ALA A 92 -6.91 -14.97 16.13
N PRO A 93 -5.63 -15.39 16.21
CA PRO A 93 -4.72 -15.37 15.06
C PRO A 93 -5.21 -16.22 13.87
N ASN A 94 -5.69 -17.45 14.12
CA ASN A 94 -6.14 -18.35 13.06
C ASN A 94 -7.41 -17.83 12.39
N ASP A 95 -8.39 -17.38 13.20
CA ASP A 95 -9.63 -16.82 12.68
C ASP A 95 -9.38 -15.50 11.93
N TYR A 96 -8.45 -14.68 12.41
CA TYR A 96 -8.03 -13.46 11.72
C TYR A 96 -7.43 -13.77 10.34
N ILE A 97 -6.55 -14.77 10.24
CA ILE A 97 -5.93 -15.18 8.97
C ILE A 97 -7.00 -15.57 7.95
N VAL A 98 -8.01 -16.34 8.35
CA VAL A 98 -9.13 -16.73 7.49
C VAL A 98 -9.91 -15.50 7.02
N VAL A 99 -10.28 -14.60 7.94
CA VAL A 99 -10.99 -13.36 7.61
C VAL A 99 -10.18 -12.46 6.67
N ARG A 100 -8.88 -12.31 6.94
CA ARG A 100 -7.92 -11.54 6.13
C ARG A 100 -7.80 -12.09 4.72
N ASN A 101 -7.65 -13.41 4.57
CA ASN A 101 -7.62 -14.09 3.27
C ASN A 101 -8.94 -13.91 2.51
N HIS A 102 -10.07 -14.01 3.21
CA HIS A 102 -11.40 -13.81 2.64
C HIS A 102 -11.60 -12.39 2.10
N ILE A 103 -11.16 -11.37 2.84
CA ILE A 103 -11.25 -9.96 2.40
C ILE A 103 -10.40 -9.72 1.15
N LEU A 104 -9.15 -10.21 1.15
CA LEU A 104 -8.24 -10.10 0.01
C LEU A 104 -8.84 -10.75 -1.25
N ALA A 105 -9.30 -12.00 -1.13
CA ALA A 105 -9.90 -12.73 -2.24
C ALA A 105 -11.22 -12.10 -2.72
N SER A 106 -12.03 -11.61 -1.79
CA SER A 106 -13.30 -10.93 -2.10
C SER A 106 -13.08 -9.66 -2.91
N TRP A 107 -12.10 -8.83 -2.54
CA TRP A 107 -11.79 -7.63 -3.30
C TRP A 107 -11.11 -7.94 -4.64
N ARG A 108 -10.18 -8.91 -4.68
CA ARG A 108 -9.50 -9.29 -5.93
C ARG A 108 -10.43 -9.90 -6.98
N ALA A 109 -11.58 -10.43 -6.57
CA ALA A 109 -12.61 -10.91 -7.49
C ALA A 109 -13.17 -9.79 -8.39
N ASP A 110 -13.32 -8.56 -7.86
CA ASP A 110 -13.62 -7.37 -8.67
C ASP A 110 -13.02 -6.10 -8.05
N PRO A 111 -11.75 -5.76 -8.40
CA PRO A 111 -11.08 -4.61 -7.81
C PRO A 111 -11.60 -3.26 -8.32
N ARG A 112 -12.59 -3.24 -9.23
CA ARG A 112 -13.27 -2.00 -9.67
C ARG A 112 -14.25 -1.49 -8.62
N VAL A 113 -14.77 -2.37 -7.76
CA VAL A 113 -15.79 -2.01 -6.78
C VAL A 113 -15.13 -1.89 -5.40
N PRO A 114 -15.42 -0.83 -4.62
CA PRO A 114 -14.95 -0.76 -3.25
C PRO A 114 -15.57 -1.91 -2.44
N LEU A 115 -14.78 -2.52 -1.57
CA LEU A 115 -15.21 -3.50 -0.59
C LEU A 115 -15.28 -2.82 0.79
N PRO A 116 -16.41 -2.20 1.17
CA PRO A 116 -16.59 -1.65 2.51
C PRO A 116 -16.82 -2.77 3.54
N ARG A 117 -16.50 -2.50 4.81
CA ARG A 117 -16.67 -3.46 5.93
C ARG A 117 -18.05 -4.10 5.98
N ALA A 118 -19.11 -3.29 5.78
CA ALA A 118 -20.49 -3.78 5.77
C ALA A 118 -20.73 -4.91 4.75
N ARG A 119 -20.07 -4.85 3.57
CA ARG A 119 -20.16 -5.89 2.54
C ARG A 119 -19.42 -7.17 2.93
N VAL A 120 -18.36 -7.08 3.75
CA VAL A 120 -17.64 -8.24 4.29
C VAL A 120 -18.50 -8.95 5.35
N LEU A 121 -19.21 -8.19 6.18
CA LEU A 121 -20.11 -8.75 7.20
C LEU A 121 -21.35 -9.46 6.63
N GLU A 122 -21.63 -9.33 5.33
CA GLU A 122 -22.65 -10.13 4.66
C GLU A 122 -22.21 -11.59 4.43
N THR A 123 -20.90 -11.85 4.40
CA THR A 123 -20.31 -13.17 4.13
C THR A 123 -19.57 -13.78 5.32
N VAL A 124 -19.29 -12.99 6.35
CA VAL A 124 -18.65 -13.41 7.60
C VAL A 124 -19.63 -13.28 8.77
N ALA A 125 -19.63 -14.24 9.70
CA ALA A 125 -20.53 -14.20 10.86
C ALA A 125 -20.26 -12.96 11.74
N SER A 126 -21.31 -12.36 12.28
CA SER A 126 -21.23 -11.14 13.10
C SER A 126 -20.41 -11.31 14.38
N SER A 127 -20.24 -12.54 14.88
CA SER A 127 -19.32 -12.84 15.99
C SER A 127 -17.87 -12.47 15.70
N TYR A 128 -17.46 -12.44 14.43
CA TYR A 128 -16.11 -12.07 13.98
C TYR A 128 -15.98 -10.60 13.60
N ASP A 129 -16.96 -9.75 13.93
CA ASP A 129 -16.97 -8.35 13.51
C ASP A 129 -15.73 -7.55 13.95
N HIS A 130 -15.17 -7.88 15.13
CA HIS A 130 -13.93 -7.28 15.63
C HIS A 130 -12.71 -7.68 14.77
N LEU A 131 -12.59 -8.95 14.36
CA LEU A 131 -11.54 -9.40 13.44
C LEU A 131 -11.72 -8.83 12.04
N VAL A 132 -12.96 -8.73 11.57
CA VAL A 132 -13.29 -8.08 10.30
C VAL A 132 -12.89 -6.60 10.34
N ALA A 133 -13.18 -5.89 11.44
CA ALA A 133 -12.76 -4.51 11.61
C ALA A 133 -11.23 -4.36 11.59
N ALA A 134 -10.53 -5.22 12.33
CA ALA A 134 -9.07 -5.24 12.40
C ALA A 134 -8.43 -5.51 11.03
N ALA A 135 -8.83 -6.60 10.36
CA ALA A 135 -8.29 -7.01 9.07
C ALA A 135 -8.66 -6.01 7.96
N HIS A 136 -9.93 -5.58 7.88
CA HIS A 136 -10.37 -4.61 6.87
C HIS A 136 -9.67 -3.26 7.05
N GLY A 137 -9.54 -2.80 8.30
CA GLY A 137 -8.84 -1.56 8.64
C GLY A 137 -7.36 -1.61 8.26
N PHE A 138 -6.67 -2.71 8.60
CA PHE A 138 -5.28 -2.93 8.19
C PHE A 138 -5.12 -2.96 6.68
N LEU A 139 -5.85 -3.83 5.99
CA LEU A 139 -5.71 -4.04 4.55
C LEU A 139 -6.07 -2.76 3.75
N THR A 140 -7.04 -1.97 4.22
CA THR A 140 -7.39 -0.70 3.56
C THR A 140 -6.33 0.37 3.81
N ARG A 141 -5.82 0.47 5.05
CA ARG A 141 -4.80 1.45 5.44
C ARG A 141 -3.46 1.19 4.76
N GLU A 142 -3.00 -0.06 4.72
CA GLU A 142 -1.73 -0.41 4.06
C GLU A 142 -1.86 -0.50 2.52
N GLY A 143 -3.05 -0.29 1.97
CA GLY A 143 -3.27 -0.27 0.51
C GLY A 143 -3.24 -1.65 -0.13
N HIS A 144 -3.64 -2.71 0.58
CA HIS A 144 -3.80 -4.06 0.02
C HIS A 144 -5.17 -4.30 -0.63
N VAL A 145 -6.20 -3.60 -0.13
CA VAL A 145 -7.53 -3.56 -0.73
C VAL A 145 -7.99 -2.13 -0.93
N ASN A 146 -9.02 -1.97 -1.75
CA ASN A 146 -9.64 -0.68 -2.04
C ASN A 146 -8.66 0.37 -2.57
N PHE A 147 -7.50 0.02 -3.12
CA PHE A 147 -6.55 0.98 -3.69
C PHE A 147 -6.73 1.13 -5.20
N GLY A 148 -6.07 2.14 -5.78
CA GLY A 148 -5.95 2.30 -7.22
C GLY A 148 -6.80 3.44 -7.78
N VAL A 149 -7.35 3.23 -8.97
CA VAL A 149 -7.85 4.30 -9.87
C VAL A 149 -9.30 4.11 -10.29
N SER A 150 -10.06 3.25 -9.63
CA SER A 150 -11.48 3.08 -9.96
C SER A 150 -12.26 4.36 -9.71
N ALA A 151 -13.16 4.71 -10.64
CA ALA A 151 -14.10 5.82 -10.48
C ALA A 151 -15.04 5.65 -9.26
N ALA A 152 -15.24 4.41 -8.78
CA ALA A 152 -16.08 4.11 -7.64
C ALA A 152 -15.48 4.54 -6.28
N PHE A 153 -14.22 4.94 -6.23
CA PHE A 153 -13.58 5.55 -5.06
C PHE A 153 -12.57 6.63 -5.54
N PRO A 154 -13.04 7.86 -5.80
CA PRO A 154 -12.21 8.94 -6.30
C PRO A 154 -11.09 9.33 -5.31
N ALA A 155 -10.08 10.06 -5.79
CA ALA A 155 -8.98 10.55 -4.96
C ALA A 155 -9.48 11.40 -3.78
N SER A 156 -10.52 12.21 -4.00
CA SER A 156 -11.16 13.06 -3.00
C SER A 156 -12.67 12.86 -3.02
N SER A 157 -13.28 12.79 -1.84
CA SER A 157 -14.74 12.80 -1.69
C SER A 157 -15.23 14.26 -1.72
N PRO A 158 -16.28 14.60 -2.49
CA PRO A 158 -16.86 15.95 -2.49
C PRO A 158 -17.37 16.41 -1.11
N ALA A 159 -17.69 15.46 -0.22
CA ALA A 159 -18.29 15.74 1.09
C ALA A 159 -17.26 15.98 2.21
N ASP A 160 -16.02 15.52 2.06
CA ASP A 160 -15.02 15.53 3.15
C ASP A 160 -14.14 16.79 3.17
N ALA A 161 -14.30 17.70 2.21
CA ALA A 161 -13.51 18.93 2.10
C ALA A 161 -13.79 19.96 3.23
N LEU A 162 -14.67 19.68 4.20
CA LEU A 162 -15.23 20.68 5.12
C LEU A 162 -15.27 20.30 6.61
N GLN A 163 -14.61 19.23 7.09
CA GLN A 163 -14.62 18.92 8.54
C GLN A 163 -13.24 18.60 9.15
N ALA A 164 -12.96 19.30 10.28
CA ALA A 164 -11.75 19.28 11.13
C ALA A 164 -10.41 19.67 10.46
N PRO A 165 -9.43 20.25 11.19
CA PRO A 165 -8.16 20.65 10.59
C PRO A 165 -7.35 19.41 10.20
N ALA A 166 -7.44 19.00 8.94
CA ALA A 166 -6.65 17.92 8.39
C ALA A 166 -5.17 18.31 8.24
N ALA A 167 -4.27 17.41 8.66
CA ALA A 167 -2.83 17.56 8.46
C ALA A 167 -2.51 17.75 6.97
N SER A 168 -1.54 18.62 6.70
CA SER A 168 -1.07 18.97 5.36
C SER A 168 0.21 18.23 4.99
N VAL A 169 0.28 17.75 3.75
CA VAL A 169 1.40 16.96 3.23
C VAL A 169 1.84 17.50 1.86
N LEU A 170 3.12 17.82 1.74
CA LEU A 170 3.75 18.09 0.44
C LEU A 170 4.38 16.83 -0.12
N VAL A 171 4.04 16.46 -1.35
CA VAL A 171 4.65 15.32 -2.05
C VAL A 171 5.59 15.85 -3.13
N ILE A 172 6.85 15.45 -3.10
CA ILE A 172 7.87 15.88 -4.05
C ILE A 172 8.00 14.81 -5.14
N GLY A 173 7.53 15.13 -6.35
CA GLY A 173 7.52 14.26 -7.51
C GLY A 173 6.15 13.62 -7.77
N ALA A 174 5.66 13.76 -9.00
CA ALA A 174 4.46 13.13 -9.53
C ALA A 174 4.78 11.83 -10.31
N GLY A 175 5.76 11.05 -9.84
CA GLY A 175 6.00 9.67 -10.29
C GLY A 175 4.99 8.70 -9.70
N LEU A 176 5.09 7.40 -10.01
CA LEU A 176 4.16 6.38 -9.48
C LEU A 176 4.09 6.36 -7.94
N ALA A 177 5.23 6.50 -7.26
CA ALA A 177 5.29 6.56 -5.79
C ALA A 177 4.52 7.76 -5.24
N GLY A 178 4.84 8.96 -5.72
CA GLY A 178 4.19 10.19 -5.27
C GLY A 178 2.70 10.24 -5.60
N LEU A 179 2.29 9.81 -6.79
CA LEU A 179 0.87 9.79 -7.17
C LEU A 179 0.07 8.75 -6.37
N ALA A 180 0.62 7.55 -6.15
CA ALA A 180 -0.02 6.54 -5.33
C ALA A 180 -0.20 7.02 -3.88
N ALA A 181 0.85 7.62 -3.31
CA ALA A 181 0.80 8.19 -1.97
C ALA A 181 -0.22 9.33 -1.88
N ALA A 182 -0.14 10.31 -2.79
CA ALA A 182 -1.02 11.46 -2.78
C ALA A 182 -2.49 11.07 -2.88
N ARG A 183 -2.82 10.15 -3.79
CA ARG A 183 -4.18 9.64 -3.94
C ARG A 183 -4.67 8.92 -2.69
N GLN A 184 -3.82 8.11 -2.04
CA GLN A 184 -4.19 7.40 -0.82
C GLN A 184 -4.36 8.35 0.38
N LEU A 185 -3.47 9.34 0.52
CA LEU A 185 -3.52 10.37 1.57
C LEU A 185 -4.78 11.25 1.46
N LEU A 186 -5.17 11.65 0.25
CA LEU A 186 -6.43 12.38 0.03
C LEU A 186 -7.64 11.56 0.48
N ARG A 187 -7.62 10.24 0.25
CA ARG A 187 -8.67 9.32 0.71
C ARG A 187 -8.67 9.07 2.21
N PHE A 188 -7.55 9.30 2.88
CA PHE A 188 -7.48 9.36 4.33
C PHE A 188 -7.95 10.71 4.89
N GLY A 189 -8.34 11.66 4.04
CA GLY A 189 -8.83 12.98 4.44
C GLY A 189 -7.71 13.99 4.71
N LEU A 190 -6.45 13.71 4.35
CA LEU A 190 -5.36 14.67 4.51
C LEU A 190 -5.35 15.71 3.38
N ARG A 191 -4.83 16.91 3.66
CA ARG A 191 -4.59 17.93 2.64
C ARG A 191 -3.28 17.62 1.94
N VAL A 192 -3.32 17.42 0.63
CA VAL A 192 -2.13 17.04 -0.15
C VAL A 192 -1.88 18.03 -1.27
N LEU A 193 -0.62 18.32 -1.56
CA LEU A 193 -0.18 19.03 -2.75
C LEU A 193 1.08 18.37 -3.31
N VAL A 194 1.10 18.07 -4.61
CA VAL A 194 2.26 17.47 -5.29
C VAL A 194 3.05 18.55 -6.03
N LEU A 195 4.36 18.59 -5.84
CA LEU A 195 5.30 19.45 -6.57
C LEU A 195 6.08 18.60 -7.57
N GLU A 196 5.90 18.86 -8.87
CA GLU A 196 6.55 18.11 -9.96
C GLU A 196 7.48 19.03 -10.75
N GLY A 197 8.74 18.63 -10.92
CA GLY A 197 9.73 19.43 -11.65
C GLY A 197 9.49 19.50 -13.16
N ARG A 198 8.83 18.48 -13.74
CA ARG A 198 8.50 18.44 -15.17
C ARG A 198 7.17 19.14 -15.46
N ALA A 199 6.93 19.39 -16.75
CA ALA A 199 5.62 19.78 -17.28
C ALA A 199 4.64 18.59 -17.45
N ARG A 200 4.95 17.41 -16.87
CA ARG A 200 4.14 16.19 -17.00
C ARG A 200 4.27 15.29 -15.77
N PRO A 201 3.25 14.47 -15.46
CA PRO A 201 3.37 13.43 -14.45
C PRO A 201 4.13 12.20 -14.99
N GLY A 202 4.36 11.22 -14.12
CA GLY A 202 4.87 9.88 -14.44
C GLY A 202 6.36 9.70 -14.21
N GLY A 203 7.15 10.79 -14.21
CA GLY A 203 8.60 10.72 -14.04
C GLY A 203 9.25 9.76 -15.05
N ARG A 204 9.84 8.68 -14.53
CA ARG A 204 10.48 7.59 -15.29
C ARG A 204 9.51 6.61 -15.97
N VAL A 205 8.21 6.76 -15.76
CA VAL A 205 7.18 6.13 -16.60
C VAL A 205 6.76 7.14 -17.65
N TYR A 206 7.24 6.95 -18.88
CA TYR A 206 7.08 7.94 -19.94
C TYR A 206 6.74 7.30 -21.28
N THR A 207 5.47 7.42 -21.65
CA THR A 207 4.99 7.12 -22.99
C THR A 207 5.10 8.39 -23.85
N SER A 208 5.75 8.29 -25.01
CA SER A 208 5.71 9.31 -26.04
C SER A 208 4.75 8.92 -27.16
N ARG A 209 4.06 9.91 -27.75
CA ARG A 209 3.19 9.74 -28.91
C ARG A 209 3.98 10.12 -30.16
N LEU A 210 4.41 9.13 -30.94
CA LEU A 210 5.25 9.28 -32.12
C LEU A 210 4.48 8.95 -33.41
N GLY A 211 5.03 9.31 -34.57
CA GLY A 211 4.44 9.04 -35.88
C GLY A 211 3.15 9.84 -36.11
N GLY A 212 3.19 11.16 -35.86
CA GLY A 212 2.01 12.01 -35.96
C GLY A 212 0.95 11.76 -34.87
N GLY A 213 1.36 11.14 -33.75
CA GLY A 213 0.49 10.85 -32.60
C GLY A 213 -0.18 9.47 -32.63
N GLN A 214 0.06 8.68 -33.67
CA GLN A 214 -0.58 7.37 -33.84
C GLN A 214 0.00 6.30 -32.91
N ALA A 215 1.30 6.30 -32.66
CA ALA A 215 1.97 5.25 -31.91
C ALA A 215 2.32 5.68 -30.48
N ALA A 216 1.88 4.89 -29.48
CA ALA A 216 2.29 5.01 -28.09
C ALA A 216 3.57 4.21 -27.83
N VAL A 217 4.67 4.89 -27.47
CA VAL A 217 5.99 4.26 -27.32
C VAL A 217 6.58 4.52 -25.95
N GLU A 218 7.02 3.47 -25.27
CA GLU A 218 7.60 3.55 -23.92
C GLU A 218 9.07 3.95 -23.94
N LEU A 219 9.35 5.20 -23.56
CA LEU A 219 10.70 5.72 -23.36
C LEU A 219 11.24 5.42 -21.95
N GLY A 220 10.34 5.12 -21.00
CA GLY A 220 10.64 4.82 -19.60
C GLY A 220 10.37 3.36 -19.21
N GLY A 221 9.79 3.12 -18.04
CA GLY A 221 9.36 1.77 -17.63
C GLY A 221 8.41 1.13 -18.65
N SER A 222 8.79 -0.02 -19.21
CA SER A 222 8.14 -0.66 -20.36
C SER A 222 7.27 -1.87 -20.02
N VAL A 223 7.74 -2.70 -19.09
CA VAL A 223 7.19 -4.04 -18.85
C VAL A 223 6.52 -4.07 -17.47
N ILE A 224 5.34 -4.68 -17.39
CA ILE A 224 4.76 -5.12 -16.13
C ILE A 224 5.30 -6.52 -15.86
N THR A 225 6.24 -6.62 -14.92
CA THR A 225 6.95 -7.86 -14.57
C THR A 225 6.10 -8.69 -13.62
N GLY A 226 5.40 -9.68 -14.18
CA GLY A 226 4.48 -10.55 -13.45
C GLY A 226 3.15 -9.84 -13.18
N ILE A 227 2.04 -10.57 -13.34
CA ILE A 227 0.69 -10.04 -13.14
C ILE A 227 0.00 -10.61 -11.90
N HIS A 228 0.54 -11.67 -11.31
CA HIS A 228 0.12 -12.16 -10.00
C HIS A 228 0.72 -11.24 -8.94
N ALA A 229 -0.02 -10.93 -7.86
CA ALA A 229 0.31 -9.89 -6.88
C ALA A 229 0.36 -8.45 -7.40
N ASN A 230 0.79 -8.24 -8.64
CA ASN A 230 1.25 -6.95 -9.12
C ASN A 230 0.16 -5.88 -9.11
N PRO A 231 0.34 -4.78 -8.35
CA PRO A 231 -0.65 -3.72 -8.25
C PRO A 231 -0.91 -3.03 -9.60
N LEU A 232 0.04 -3.04 -10.53
CA LEU A 232 -0.17 -2.47 -11.88
C LEU A 232 -1.18 -3.29 -12.69
N GLY A 233 -1.19 -4.62 -12.50
CA GLY A 233 -2.23 -5.48 -13.07
C GLY A 233 -3.62 -5.19 -12.51
N VAL A 234 -3.71 -4.76 -11.24
CA VAL A 234 -4.96 -4.28 -10.64
C VAL A 234 -5.41 -2.99 -11.31
N LEU A 235 -4.51 -2.02 -11.49
CA LEU A 235 -4.85 -0.75 -12.15
C LEU A 235 -5.29 -0.99 -13.59
N ALA A 236 -4.60 -1.85 -14.35
CA ALA A 236 -4.98 -2.21 -15.71
C ALA A 236 -6.39 -2.80 -15.76
N ARG A 237 -6.73 -3.69 -14.81
CA ARG A 237 -8.08 -4.28 -14.70
C ARG A 237 -9.14 -3.25 -14.31
N GLN A 238 -8.80 -2.32 -13.40
CA GLN A 238 -9.70 -1.23 -13.01
C GLN A 238 -10.04 -0.33 -14.21
N LEU A 239 -9.06 -0.09 -15.08
CA LEU A 239 -9.21 0.73 -16.28
C LEU A 239 -9.73 -0.04 -17.51
N GLY A 240 -9.90 -1.36 -17.40
CA GLY A 240 -10.28 -2.21 -18.54
C GLY A 240 -9.25 -2.19 -19.67
N ILE A 241 -7.97 -2.01 -19.37
CA ILE A 241 -6.90 -1.97 -20.36
C ILE A 241 -6.39 -3.39 -20.64
N PRO A 242 -6.38 -3.85 -21.90
CA PRO A 242 -5.79 -5.12 -22.27
C PRO A 242 -4.28 -5.16 -21.98
N LEU A 243 -3.84 -6.28 -21.44
CA LEU A 243 -2.42 -6.61 -21.28
C LEU A 243 -2.03 -7.62 -22.35
N HIS A 244 -0.91 -7.37 -23.03
CA HIS A 244 -0.32 -8.28 -24.00
C HIS A 244 0.83 -9.03 -23.35
N LYS A 245 0.71 -10.36 -23.22
CA LYS A 245 1.81 -11.20 -22.75
C LYS A 245 3.00 -11.05 -23.70
N VAL A 246 4.16 -10.73 -23.16
CA VAL A 246 5.42 -10.78 -23.90
C VAL A 246 5.69 -12.25 -24.24
N ARG A 247 5.75 -12.56 -25.54
CA ARG A 247 6.03 -13.92 -26.02
C ARG A 247 7.45 -14.33 -25.66
N ASP A 248 7.61 -15.60 -25.25
CA ASP A 248 8.90 -16.15 -24.79
C ASP A 248 9.94 -16.29 -25.92
N ARG A 249 9.50 -16.24 -27.18
CA ARG A 249 10.36 -16.43 -28.36
C ARG A 249 11.21 -15.18 -28.61
N CYS A 250 12.51 -15.27 -28.35
CA CYS A 250 13.50 -14.22 -28.60
C CYS A 250 14.64 -14.75 -29.49
N PRO A 251 14.52 -14.73 -30.84
CA PRO A 251 15.61 -15.17 -31.70
C PRO A 251 16.82 -14.23 -31.58
N LEU A 252 18.02 -14.81 -31.61
CA LEU A 252 19.29 -14.06 -31.63
C LEU A 252 19.85 -14.00 -33.05
N TYR A 253 20.30 -12.83 -33.46
CA TYR A 253 20.88 -12.58 -34.78
C TYR A 253 22.32 -12.10 -34.68
N HIS A 254 23.16 -12.54 -35.61
CA HIS A 254 24.39 -11.84 -35.94
C HIS A 254 24.06 -10.58 -36.77
N THR A 255 25.00 -9.64 -36.82
CA THR A 255 24.86 -8.39 -37.60
C THR A 255 24.76 -8.61 -39.12
N ASP A 256 25.10 -9.80 -39.61
CA ASP A 256 24.96 -10.22 -41.01
C ASP A 256 23.64 -10.96 -41.31
N GLY A 257 22.72 -10.99 -40.34
CA GLY A 257 21.37 -11.55 -40.49
C GLY A 257 21.27 -13.06 -40.32
N ARG A 258 22.39 -13.76 -40.12
CA ARG A 258 22.36 -15.17 -39.68
C ARG A 258 21.72 -15.27 -38.30
N THR A 259 20.85 -16.26 -38.13
CA THR A 259 20.24 -16.58 -36.83
C THR A 259 21.16 -17.54 -36.08
N VAL A 260 21.32 -17.33 -34.77
CA VAL A 260 22.02 -18.28 -33.89
C VAL A 260 21.29 -19.62 -33.92
N GLY A 261 22.04 -20.71 -34.08
CA GLY A 261 21.46 -22.05 -34.10
C GLY A 261 20.85 -22.43 -32.75
N THR A 262 19.65 -23.01 -32.75
CA THR A 262 18.91 -23.37 -31.52
C THR A 262 19.69 -24.24 -30.53
N ARG A 263 20.60 -25.10 -31.03
CA ARG A 263 21.46 -25.92 -30.17
C ARG A 263 22.49 -25.07 -29.41
N LEU A 264 23.12 -24.12 -30.11
CA LEU A 264 24.12 -23.23 -29.53
C LEU A 264 23.44 -22.31 -28.49
N ASP A 265 22.34 -21.67 -28.90
CA ASP A 265 21.52 -20.79 -28.06
C ASP A 265 21.15 -21.47 -26.72
N ARG A 266 20.49 -22.64 -26.79
CA ARG A 266 20.14 -23.43 -25.59
C ARG A 266 21.34 -23.88 -24.77
N SER A 267 22.47 -24.21 -25.42
CA SER A 267 23.66 -24.65 -24.71
C SER A 267 24.32 -23.52 -23.91
N ILE A 268 24.34 -22.30 -24.48
CA ILE A 268 24.93 -21.14 -23.82
C ILE A 268 23.99 -20.57 -22.76
N ASP A 269 22.67 -20.62 -22.98
CA ASP A 269 21.69 -20.33 -21.95
C ASP A 269 21.88 -21.24 -20.72
N LEU A 270 22.05 -22.55 -20.93
CA LEU A 270 22.37 -23.47 -19.82
C LEU A 270 23.71 -23.13 -19.15
N VAL A 271 24.75 -22.79 -19.92
CA VAL A 271 26.06 -22.38 -19.38
C VAL A 271 25.93 -21.10 -18.55
N PHE A 272 25.19 -20.10 -19.03
CA PHE A 272 24.96 -18.83 -18.34
C PHE A 272 24.28 -19.06 -16.98
N ASN A 273 23.16 -19.80 -16.97
CA ASN A 273 22.46 -20.14 -15.74
C ASN A 273 23.34 -20.95 -14.77
N THR A 274 24.12 -21.91 -15.29
CA THR A 274 25.07 -22.69 -14.48
C THR A 274 26.18 -21.81 -13.89
N LEU A 275 26.65 -20.79 -14.61
CA LEU A 275 27.62 -19.83 -14.08
C LEU A 275 27.04 -18.99 -12.94
N LEU A 276 25.76 -18.60 -13.02
CA LEU A 276 25.06 -17.90 -11.93
C LEU A 276 24.87 -18.79 -10.70
N ASP A 277 24.46 -20.05 -10.89
CA ASP A 277 24.39 -21.04 -9.80
C ASP A 277 25.74 -21.21 -9.10
N HIS A 278 26.82 -21.28 -9.87
CA HIS A 278 28.17 -21.34 -9.33
C HIS A 278 28.62 -20.03 -8.68
N ALA A 279 28.15 -18.87 -9.15
CA ALA A 279 28.41 -17.58 -8.51
C ALA A 279 27.75 -17.52 -7.13
N THR A 280 26.53 -18.06 -6.99
CA THR A 280 25.85 -18.21 -5.69
C THR A 280 26.64 -19.10 -4.73
N ARG A 281 27.10 -20.28 -5.19
CA ARG A 281 27.96 -21.16 -4.38
C ARG A 281 29.31 -20.52 -4.02
N LEU A 282 29.88 -19.74 -4.94
CA LEU A 282 31.11 -19.00 -4.70
C LEU A 282 30.91 -17.95 -3.61
N ARG A 283 29.82 -17.19 -3.66
CA ARG A 283 29.41 -16.26 -2.60
C ARG A 283 29.32 -16.96 -1.24
N GLU A 284 28.63 -18.10 -1.16
CA GLU A 284 28.46 -18.87 0.09
C GLU A 284 29.81 -19.34 0.66
N ALA A 285 30.72 -19.78 -0.21
CA ALA A 285 32.06 -20.21 0.19
C ALA A 285 32.94 -19.05 0.68
N LEU A 286 32.82 -17.88 0.06
CA LEU A 286 33.63 -16.70 0.38
C LEU A 286 33.10 -15.87 1.57
N LYS A 287 31.80 -15.98 1.89
CA LYS A 287 31.15 -15.23 2.97
C LYS A 287 31.43 -13.72 2.86
N GLU A 288 31.91 -13.08 3.92
CA GLU A 288 32.25 -11.65 3.96
C GLU A 288 33.23 -11.21 2.87
N ALA A 289 34.11 -12.10 2.38
CA ALA A 289 35.02 -11.75 1.29
C ALA A 289 34.28 -11.50 -0.03
N ALA A 290 33.08 -12.06 -0.22
CA ALA A 290 32.26 -11.83 -1.40
C ALA A 290 31.77 -10.38 -1.52
N GLU A 291 31.64 -9.66 -0.41
CA GLU A 291 31.18 -8.26 -0.38
C GLU A 291 32.13 -7.29 -1.10
N ARG A 292 33.38 -7.71 -1.33
CA ARG A 292 34.43 -6.95 -2.02
C ARG A 292 34.60 -7.33 -3.48
N ILE A 293 33.82 -8.30 -3.98
CA ILE A 293 33.96 -8.87 -5.32
C ILE A 293 32.73 -8.50 -6.15
N SER A 294 32.96 -8.08 -7.39
CA SER A 294 31.85 -7.84 -8.30
C SER A 294 31.35 -9.14 -8.94
N LEU A 295 30.07 -9.17 -9.31
CA LEU A 295 29.47 -10.30 -10.00
C LEU A 295 30.23 -10.61 -11.30
N GLY A 296 30.64 -9.58 -12.04
CA GLY A 296 31.42 -9.72 -13.26
C GLY A 296 32.77 -10.39 -13.04
N GLU A 297 33.48 -10.05 -11.96
CA GLU A 297 34.72 -10.72 -11.57
C GLU A 297 34.47 -12.19 -11.21
N GLY A 298 33.41 -12.47 -10.45
CA GLY A 298 32.98 -13.83 -10.08
C GLY A 298 32.69 -14.69 -11.31
N ILE A 299 31.83 -14.21 -12.22
CA ILE A 299 31.45 -14.92 -13.44
C ILE A 299 32.66 -15.17 -14.34
N GLU A 300 33.53 -14.17 -14.55
CA GLU A 300 34.70 -14.34 -15.43
C GLU A 300 35.71 -15.34 -14.85
N ARG A 301 35.91 -15.38 -13.53
CA ARG A 301 36.72 -16.41 -12.87
C ARG A 301 36.15 -17.81 -13.08
N LEU A 302 34.84 -17.97 -12.88
CA LEU A 302 34.15 -19.25 -13.05
C LEU A 302 34.19 -19.72 -14.51
N ARG A 303 33.96 -18.81 -15.46
CA ARG A 303 34.05 -19.11 -16.90
C ARG A 303 35.44 -19.64 -17.27
N ARG A 304 36.51 -19.02 -16.78
CA ARG A 304 37.90 -19.47 -17.00
C ARG A 304 38.18 -20.82 -16.32
N LEU A 305 37.70 -20.99 -15.08
CA LEU A 305 37.90 -22.22 -14.30
C LEU A 305 37.24 -23.43 -14.97
N TYR A 306 35.97 -23.31 -15.34
CA TYR A 306 35.21 -24.37 -16.00
C TYR A 306 35.47 -24.44 -17.51
N ASN A 307 36.22 -23.49 -18.05
CA ASN A 307 36.72 -23.51 -19.42
C ASN A 307 35.55 -23.56 -20.44
N VAL A 308 34.52 -22.73 -20.21
CA VAL A 308 33.29 -22.66 -21.01
C VAL A 308 33.24 -21.37 -21.86
N ALA A 309 32.42 -21.38 -22.91
CA ALA A 309 32.29 -20.29 -23.89
C ALA A 309 33.64 -19.82 -24.44
N LYS A 310 34.35 -20.73 -25.12
CA LYS A 310 35.73 -20.49 -25.60
C LYS A 310 35.77 -19.99 -27.03
N SER A 311 34.88 -20.51 -27.87
CA SER A 311 34.85 -20.07 -29.26
C SER A 311 34.33 -18.63 -29.30
N GLU A 312 34.71 -17.90 -30.35
CA GLU A 312 34.21 -16.53 -30.58
C GLU A 312 32.68 -16.53 -30.61
N GLU A 313 32.06 -17.49 -31.30
CA GLU A 313 30.61 -17.62 -31.43
C GLU A 313 29.91 -17.92 -30.09
N GLU A 314 30.46 -18.84 -29.28
CA GLU A 314 29.92 -19.11 -27.93
C GLU A 314 30.05 -17.88 -27.03
N ARG A 315 31.16 -17.14 -27.17
CA ARG A 315 31.43 -15.95 -26.38
C ARG A 315 30.47 -14.81 -26.73
N GLU A 316 30.19 -14.59 -28.00
CA GLU A 316 29.21 -13.59 -28.46
C GLU A 316 27.82 -13.85 -27.87
N VAL A 317 27.36 -15.11 -27.88
CA VAL A 317 26.07 -15.49 -27.28
C VAL A 317 26.09 -15.30 -25.76
N LEU A 318 27.17 -15.70 -25.09
CA LEU A 318 27.30 -15.49 -23.64
C LEU A 318 27.30 -14.00 -23.30
N ASP A 319 28.01 -13.17 -24.07
CA ASP A 319 28.04 -11.72 -23.87
C ASP A 319 26.66 -11.09 -24.07
N TRP A 320 25.81 -11.62 -24.95
CA TRP A 320 24.41 -11.19 -25.04
C TRP A 320 23.63 -11.49 -23.75
N HIS A 321 23.78 -12.68 -23.15
CA HIS A 321 23.14 -12.98 -21.85
C HIS A 321 23.68 -12.08 -20.72
N LEU A 322 24.99 -11.81 -20.72
CA LEU A 322 25.60 -10.88 -19.77
C LEU A 322 25.08 -9.45 -19.96
N ALA A 323 24.89 -9.00 -21.20
CA ALA A 323 24.25 -7.71 -21.49
C ALA A 323 22.79 -7.67 -21.02
N ASN A 324 22.05 -8.79 -21.15
CA ASN A 324 20.69 -8.91 -20.64
C ASN A 324 20.65 -8.81 -19.11
N LEU A 325 21.64 -9.37 -18.41
CA LEU A 325 21.79 -9.23 -16.96
C LEU A 325 22.14 -7.78 -16.55
N GLU A 326 22.99 -7.10 -17.30
CA GLU A 326 23.27 -5.66 -17.11
C GLU A 326 22.04 -4.80 -17.37
N PHE A 327 21.20 -5.17 -18.35
CA PHE A 327 19.92 -4.54 -18.60
C PHE A 327 18.97 -4.69 -17.41
N SER A 328 18.78 -5.91 -16.90
CA SER A 328 17.88 -6.16 -15.76
C SER A 328 18.28 -5.36 -14.52
N ASN A 329 19.57 -5.17 -14.29
CA ASN A 329 20.09 -4.42 -13.14
C ASN A 329 20.35 -2.93 -13.43
N ALA A 330 20.30 -2.49 -14.70
CA ALA A 330 20.87 -1.22 -15.19
C ALA A 330 22.31 -0.91 -14.73
N GLY A 331 23.06 -1.88 -14.23
CA GLY A 331 24.41 -1.72 -13.70
C GLY A 331 25.41 -2.55 -14.50
N CYS A 332 26.65 -2.07 -14.61
CA CYS A 332 27.73 -2.86 -15.20
C CYS A 332 28.04 -4.04 -14.28
N LEU A 333 28.30 -5.24 -14.83
CA LEU A 333 28.64 -6.40 -14.01
C LEU A 333 29.89 -6.19 -13.14
N SER A 334 30.79 -5.29 -13.56
CA SER A 334 31.98 -4.86 -12.83
C SER A 334 31.66 -4.11 -11.53
N GLU A 335 30.43 -3.60 -11.38
CA GLU A 335 29.98 -2.84 -10.21
C GLU A 335 28.98 -3.62 -9.35
N LEU A 336 28.21 -4.55 -9.93
CA LEU A 336 27.21 -5.35 -9.21
C LEU A 336 27.84 -6.19 -8.11
N SER A 337 27.23 -6.24 -6.93
CA SER A 337 27.71 -7.01 -5.79
C SER A 337 27.56 -8.52 -6.01
N LEU A 338 28.64 -9.30 -6.00
CA LEU A 338 28.53 -10.77 -5.99
C LEU A 338 27.72 -11.27 -4.79
N ALA A 339 27.80 -10.58 -3.66
CA ALA A 339 27.12 -10.97 -2.43
C ALA A 339 25.59 -10.76 -2.49
N HIS A 340 25.11 -9.75 -3.21
CA HIS A 340 23.75 -9.22 -3.00
C HIS A 340 22.99 -8.79 -4.27
N TRP A 341 23.51 -9.02 -5.48
CA TRP A 341 22.88 -8.57 -6.73
C TRP A 341 21.45 -9.09 -6.95
N ASP A 342 21.14 -10.27 -6.44
CA ASP A 342 19.90 -11.06 -6.59
C ASP A 342 19.03 -11.07 -5.32
N GLN A 343 19.22 -10.13 -4.39
CA GLN A 343 18.54 -10.20 -3.08
C GLN A 343 17.01 -10.10 -3.15
N ASP A 344 16.47 -9.56 -4.25
CA ASP A 344 15.03 -9.42 -4.50
C ASP A 344 14.41 -10.63 -5.21
N ASP A 345 15.20 -11.61 -5.69
CA ASP A 345 14.69 -12.77 -6.43
C ASP A 345 13.61 -13.54 -5.65
N GLN A 346 13.75 -13.63 -4.32
CA GLN A 346 12.77 -14.31 -3.46
C GLN A 346 11.38 -13.64 -3.45
N PHE A 347 11.28 -12.39 -3.92
CA PHE A 347 10.04 -11.61 -3.95
C PHE A 347 9.44 -11.51 -5.35
N GLU A 348 10.04 -12.12 -6.38
CA GLU A 348 9.59 -12.03 -7.76
C GLU A 348 8.06 -12.27 -7.90
N MET A 349 7.40 -11.38 -8.64
CA MET A 349 5.97 -11.50 -8.88
C MET A 349 5.70 -12.52 -9.98
N GLY A 350 4.92 -13.56 -9.65
CA GLY A 350 4.57 -14.60 -10.60
C GLY A 350 3.64 -14.15 -11.74
N GLY A 351 3.43 -15.05 -12.69
CA GLY A 351 2.58 -14.84 -13.86
C GLY A 351 3.32 -14.16 -15.01
N ASP A 352 2.61 -13.94 -16.12
CA ASP A 352 3.24 -13.44 -17.34
C ASP A 352 3.76 -12.01 -17.22
N HIS A 353 4.89 -11.72 -17.87
CA HIS A 353 5.31 -10.36 -18.14
C HIS A 353 4.50 -9.76 -19.29
N CYS A 354 4.04 -8.52 -19.13
CA CYS A 354 3.10 -7.91 -20.06
C CYS A 354 3.51 -6.51 -20.52
N PHE A 355 3.19 -6.21 -21.77
CA PHE A 355 3.06 -4.83 -22.26
C PHE A 355 1.63 -4.34 -22.06
N LEU A 356 1.48 -3.02 -21.87
CA LEU A 356 0.18 -2.38 -21.69
C LEU A 356 -0.26 -1.66 -22.97
N ALA A 357 -1.45 -2.01 -23.47
CA ALA A 357 -1.98 -1.43 -24.72
C ALA A 357 -2.22 0.09 -24.62
N GLY A 358 -1.60 0.83 -25.53
CA GLY A 358 -1.68 2.30 -25.60
C GLY A 358 -0.75 3.03 -24.64
N GLY A 359 0.17 2.32 -23.98
CA GLY A 359 1.25 2.87 -23.16
C GLY A 359 0.93 3.12 -21.68
N ASN A 360 1.96 3.01 -20.84
CA ASN A 360 1.91 3.07 -19.38
C ASN A 360 1.50 4.45 -18.83
N SER A 361 1.61 5.51 -19.62
CA SER A 361 1.04 6.84 -19.30
C SER A 361 -0.45 6.78 -18.96
N ARG A 362 -1.20 5.79 -19.46
CA ARG A 362 -2.61 5.58 -19.08
C ARG A 362 -2.77 5.30 -17.58
N LEU A 363 -1.86 4.52 -16.99
CA LEU A 363 -1.84 4.27 -15.54
C LEU A 363 -1.50 5.54 -14.77
N VAL A 364 -0.51 6.29 -15.27
CA VAL A 364 -0.06 7.56 -14.67
C VAL A 364 -1.19 8.59 -14.66
N HIS A 365 -1.86 8.81 -15.79
CA HIS A 365 -2.96 9.77 -15.89
C HIS A 365 -4.12 9.39 -14.99
N ALA A 366 -4.45 8.09 -14.89
CA ALA A 366 -5.50 7.61 -14.00
C ALA A 366 -5.14 7.80 -12.50
N LEU A 367 -3.87 7.62 -12.12
CA LEU A 367 -3.41 7.91 -10.77
C LEU A 367 -3.43 9.42 -10.45
N CYS A 368 -3.11 10.24 -11.45
CA CYS A 368 -3.06 11.70 -11.35
C CYS A 368 -4.45 12.35 -11.30
N ASP A 369 -5.49 11.67 -11.78
CA ASP A 369 -6.85 12.21 -11.83
C ASP A 369 -7.38 12.57 -10.43
N GLY A 370 -7.80 13.82 -10.23
CA GLY A 370 -8.23 14.35 -8.94
C GLY A 370 -7.12 14.63 -7.92
N VAL A 371 -5.84 14.48 -8.29
CA VAL A 371 -4.69 14.84 -7.43
C VAL A 371 -4.24 16.28 -7.75
N PRO A 372 -4.09 17.17 -6.74
CA PRO A 372 -3.58 18.52 -6.96
C PRO A 372 -2.07 18.49 -7.21
N VAL A 373 -1.67 18.71 -8.46
CA VAL A 373 -0.26 18.74 -8.90
C VAL A 373 0.11 20.12 -9.42
N LEU A 374 1.22 20.67 -8.94
CA LEU A 374 1.88 21.84 -9.52
C LEU A 374 3.09 21.39 -10.31
N TYR A 375 3.00 21.56 -11.63
CA TYR A 375 4.08 21.27 -12.56
C TYR A 375 5.11 22.41 -12.61
N GLU A 376 6.29 22.08 -13.14
CA GLU A 376 7.42 23.03 -13.29
C GLU A 376 7.85 23.63 -11.94
N LYS A 377 7.79 22.81 -10.89
CA LYS A 377 8.19 23.13 -9.52
C LYS A 377 9.39 22.28 -9.11
N THR A 378 10.55 22.59 -9.68
CA THR A 378 11.81 21.92 -9.33
C THR A 378 12.23 22.29 -7.91
N VAL A 379 12.14 21.35 -6.97
CA VAL A 379 12.58 21.56 -5.58
C VAL A 379 14.10 21.75 -5.50
N LYS A 380 14.55 22.72 -4.69
CA LYS A 380 15.98 23.04 -4.47
C LYS A 380 16.39 22.98 -3.00
N ARG A 381 15.46 23.24 -2.07
CA ARG A 381 15.71 23.15 -0.63
C ARG A 381 14.53 22.54 0.10
N ILE A 382 14.79 21.66 1.06
CA ILE A 382 13.81 21.08 1.96
C ILE A 382 14.29 21.37 3.39
N GLU A 383 13.59 22.29 4.04
CA GLU A 383 13.78 22.60 5.45
C GLU A 383 12.78 21.75 6.26
N HIS A 384 13.25 21.06 7.29
CA HIS A 384 12.41 20.15 8.08
C HIS A 384 12.76 20.20 9.57
N GLY A 385 11.73 20.27 10.42
CA GLY A 385 11.94 20.37 11.86
C GLY A 385 10.67 20.16 12.67
N VAL A 386 10.75 20.46 13.96
CA VAL A 386 9.64 20.26 14.90
C VAL A 386 8.37 21.02 14.49
N ASP A 387 8.51 22.15 13.81
CA ASP A 387 7.41 23.02 13.37
C ASP A 387 6.81 22.63 12.00
N GLY A 388 7.32 21.59 11.35
CA GLY A 388 6.83 21.14 10.03
C GLY A 388 7.93 21.13 8.97
N VAL A 389 7.51 21.34 7.72
CA VAL A 389 8.39 21.35 6.55
C VAL A 389 8.17 22.60 5.69
N SER A 390 9.26 23.12 5.12
CA SER A 390 9.30 24.24 4.18
C SER A 390 10.09 23.83 2.94
N ILE A 391 9.47 23.88 1.77
CA ILE A 391 10.06 23.46 0.50
C ILE A 391 10.24 24.68 -0.39
N THR A 392 11.49 24.99 -0.73
CA THR A 392 11.81 26.04 -1.70
C THR A 392 12.03 25.41 -3.07
N VAL A 393 11.31 25.92 -4.06
CA VAL A 393 11.46 25.54 -5.47
C VAL A 393 12.35 26.54 -6.22
N GLU A 394 12.77 26.16 -7.41
CA GLU A 394 13.45 27.04 -8.36
C GLU A 394 12.64 28.33 -8.58
N GLY A 395 13.33 29.47 -8.58
CA GLY A 395 12.69 30.79 -8.57
C GLY A 395 12.32 31.32 -7.17
N GLY A 396 12.55 30.55 -6.10
CA GLY A 396 12.47 31.03 -4.71
C GLY A 396 11.07 30.98 -4.08
N GLN A 397 10.07 30.41 -4.76
CA GLN A 397 8.76 30.17 -4.16
C GLN A 397 8.86 29.12 -3.06
N VAL A 398 8.18 29.36 -1.93
CA VAL A 398 8.19 28.48 -0.76
C VAL A 398 6.81 27.89 -0.51
N PHE A 399 6.77 26.60 -0.21
CA PHE A 399 5.56 25.85 0.18
C PHE A 399 5.75 25.27 1.58
N GLN A 400 4.74 25.37 2.44
CA GLN A 400 4.80 24.87 3.81
C GLN A 400 3.71 23.82 4.08
N ALA A 401 4.04 22.84 4.91
CA ALA A 401 3.11 21.80 5.36
C ALA A 401 3.55 21.18 6.68
N ASP A 402 2.69 20.35 7.26
CA ASP A 402 3.00 19.62 8.49
C ASP A 402 4.04 18.51 8.24
N MET A 403 3.99 17.87 7.07
CA MET A 403 4.88 16.78 6.68
C MET A 403 5.20 16.84 5.18
N ALA A 404 6.29 16.19 4.76
CA ALA A 404 6.62 16.00 3.35
C ALA A 404 6.96 14.55 3.02
N LEU A 405 6.65 14.14 1.79
CA LEU A 405 7.09 12.89 1.19
C LEU A 405 8.03 13.18 0.03
N CYS A 406 9.29 12.83 0.18
CA CYS A 406 10.30 12.94 -0.87
C CYS A 406 10.27 11.69 -1.76
N THR A 407 9.97 11.86 -3.05
CA THR A 407 9.97 10.76 -4.05
C THR A 407 10.95 10.96 -5.20
N VAL A 408 11.94 11.84 -4.99
CA VAL A 408 12.94 12.14 -6.01
C VAL A 408 13.81 10.90 -6.29
N PRO A 409 14.26 10.69 -7.53
CA PRO A 409 15.11 9.56 -7.88
C PRO A 409 16.42 9.55 -7.07
N LEU A 410 16.97 8.35 -6.82
CA LEU A 410 18.25 8.20 -6.12
C LEU A 410 19.38 8.98 -6.80
N GLY A 411 19.41 9.04 -8.14
CA GLY A 411 20.37 9.86 -8.88
C GLY A 411 20.30 11.36 -8.54
N VAL A 412 19.10 11.89 -8.28
CA VAL A 412 18.92 13.28 -7.84
C VAL A 412 19.47 13.47 -6.43
N LEU A 413 19.21 12.54 -5.51
CA LEU A 413 19.79 12.57 -4.16
C LEU A 413 21.33 12.53 -4.21
N LYS A 414 21.90 11.64 -5.03
CA LYS A 414 23.36 11.52 -5.24
C LYS A 414 23.98 12.78 -5.84
N SER A 415 23.24 13.53 -6.67
CA SER A 415 23.75 14.75 -7.30
C SER A 415 23.94 15.91 -6.31
N GLY A 416 23.30 15.87 -5.13
CA GLY A 416 23.32 16.97 -4.18
C GLY A 416 22.57 18.22 -4.66
N SER A 417 21.71 18.10 -5.68
CA SER A 417 20.97 19.25 -6.25
C SER A 417 19.86 19.80 -5.35
N ILE A 418 19.49 19.07 -4.29
CA ILE A 418 18.54 19.48 -3.27
C ILE A 418 19.28 19.61 -1.94
N VAL A 419 19.19 20.77 -1.32
CA VAL A 419 19.72 21.02 0.02
C VAL A 419 18.69 20.58 1.07
N PHE A 420 19.10 19.71 1.98
CA PHE A 420 18.31 19.34 3.16
C PHE A 420 18.81 20.15 4.36
N ASP A 421 17.90 20.76 5.11
CA ASP A 421 18.21 21.57 6.28
C ASP A 421 17.28 21.24 7.48
N PRO A 422 17.79 20.63 8.56
CA PRO A 422 19.17 20.18 8.75
C PRO A 422 19.57 19.07 7.78
N GLU A 423 20.87 18.80 7.68
CA GLU A 423 21.38 17.75 6.81
C GLU A 423 20.78 16.37 7.17
N LEU A 424 20.65 15.50 6.17
CA LEU A 424 20.17 14.13 6.37
C LEU A 424 21.12 13.34 7.30
N PRO A 425 20.60 12.40 8.10
CA PRO A 425 21.43 11.54 8.94
C PRO A 425 22.55 10.82 8.18
N GLU A 426 23.71 10.64 8.83
CA GLU A 426 24.92 10.07 8.22
C GLU A 426 24.69 8.67 7.64
N ASN A 427 23.90 7.83 8.31
CA ASN A 427 23.54 6.50 7.80
C ASN A 427 22.79 6.59 6.46
N LYS A 428 21.86 7.55 6.33
CA LYS A 428 21.08 7.80 5.11
C LYS A 428 21.96 8.38 4.00
N LEU A 429 22.84 9.33 4.30
CA LEU A 429 23.84 9.82 3.34
C LEU A 429 24.75 8.69 2.85
N GLY A 430 25.20 7.82 3.76
CA GLY A 430 25.98 6.64 3.43
C GLY A 430 25.24 5.67 2.52
N ALA A 431 23.95 5.40 2.77
CA ALA A 431 23.12 4.57 1.91
C ALA A 431 22.93 5.19 0.51
N ILE A 432 22.67 6.51 0.43
CA ILE A 432 22.59 7.25 -0.84
C ILE A 432 23.89 7.10 -1.63
N GLN A 433 25.06 7.17 -0.98
CA GLN A 433 26.34 7.00 -1.65
C GLN A 433 26.59 5.55 -2.07
N ARG A 434 26.32 4.58 -1.18
CA ARG A 434 26.60 3.16 -1.40
C ARG A 434 25.72 2.50 -2.43
N LEU A 435 24.42 2.80 -2.53
CA LEU A 435 23.56 2.21 -3.56
C LEU A 435 24.05 2.57 -4.96
N GLY A 436 23.95 1.66 -5.92
CA GLY A 436 24.19 1.94 -7.32
C GLY A 436 23.01 2.68 -7.94
N PHE A 437 23.26 3.53 -8.95
CA PHE A 437 22.20 4.12 -9.76
C PHE A 437 22.59 4.02 -11.22
N GLY A 438 21.94 3.09 -11.89
CA GLY A 438 22.30 2.57 -13.19
C GLY A 438 21.80 3.39 -14.37
N LEU A 439 22.11 2.90 -15.57
CA LEU A 439 21.69 3.51 -16.82
C LEU A 439 21.24 2.47 -17.85
N LEU A 440 20.06 2.72 -18.43
CA LEU A 440 19.48 2.02 -19.56
C LEU A 440 18.88 3.06 -20.50
N ASN A 441 19.31 3.06 -21.75
CA ASN A 441 18.77 3.94 -22.78
C ASN A 441 18.08 3.18 -23.91
N LYS A 442 17.29 3.91 -24.68
CA LYS A 442 16.46 3.37 -25.75
C LYS A 442 16.53 4.21 -27.00
N VAL A 443 16.38 3.54 -28.13
CA VAL A 443 16.09 4.16 -29.43
C VAL A 443 14.74 3.65 -29.91
N ALA A 444 13.72 4.49 -29.77
CA ALA A 444 12.38 4.24 -30.30
C ALA A 444 12.32 4.65 -31.77
N MET A 445 11.77 3.80 -32.63
CA MET A 445 11.65 4.02 -34.06
C MET A 445 10.26 3.62 -34.54
N VAL A 446 9.55 4.56 -35.17
CA VAL A 446 8.26 4.32 -35.84
C VAL A 446 8.50 4.17 -37.33
N PHE A 447 8.06 3.06 -37.91
CA PHE A 447 8.23 2.76 -39.33
C PHE A 447 6.91 2.89 -40.12
N PRO A 448 6.96 2.99 -41.46
CA PRO A 448 5.77 3.00 -42.29
C PRO A 448 4.96 1.69 -42.25
N SER A 449 5.62 0.56 -42.04
CA SER A 449 5.01 -0.76 -41.95
C SER A 449 5.87 -1.69 -41.09
N VAL A 450 5.26 -2.76 -40.58
CA VAL A 450 6.01 -3.85 -39.94
C VAL A 450 6.75 -4.60 -41.04
N PHE A 451 8.09 -4.65 -40.94
CA PHE A 451 8.95 -5.39 -41.88
C PHE A 451 9.63 -6.60 -41.22
N TRP A 452 9.40 -6.79 -39.92
CA TRP A 452 9.91 -7.90 -39.12
C TRP A 452 8.81 -8.95 -38.87
N ASP A 453 9.15 -10.03 -38.15
CA ASP A 453 8.19 -11.10 -37.81
C ASP A 453 7.14 -10.56 -36.79
N GLU A 454 5.86 -10.61 -37.15
CA GLU A 454 4.74 -10.15 -36.29
C GLU A 454 4.48 -11.09 -35.10
N GLU A 455 5.02 -12.31 -35.15
CA GLU A 455 4.88 -13.32 -34.09
C GLU A 455 5.99 -13.27 -33.05
N ILE A 456 6.85 -12.25 -33.09
CA ILE A 456 7.84 -11.99 -32.04
C ILE A 456 7.63 -10.63 -31.39
N ASP A 457 7.77 -10.62 -30.06
CA ASP A 457 7.73 -9.40 -29.27
C ASP A 457 9.15 -8.90 -28.95
N THR A 458 10.15 -9.78 -29.04
CA THR A 458 11.56 -9.46 -28.79
C THR A 458 12.48 -10.19 -29.78
N PHE A 459 13.64 -9.60 -30.06
CA PHE A 459 14.77 -10.31 -30.68
C PHE A 459 16.11 -9.68 -30.25
N GLY A 460 17.14 -10.51 -30.21
CA GLY A 460 18.49 -10.10 -29.82
C GLY A 460 19.40 -9.87 -31.03
N CYS A 461 20.40 -9.01 -30.85
CA CYS A 461 21.53 -8.84 -31.75
C CYS A 461 22.82 -9.10 -30.97
N LEU A 462 23.66 -9.99 -31.48
CA LEU A 462 24.98 -10.25 -30.94
C LEU A 462 25.94 -9.10 -31.27
N ASN A 463 26.93 -8.89 -30.41
CA ASN A 463 28.03 -7.96 -30.64
C ASN A 463 29.37 -8.70 -30.54
N LYS A 464 30.29 -8.41 -31.47
CA LYS A 464 31.62 -9.03 -31.51
C LYS A 464 32.55 -8.49 -30.43
N GLU A 465 32.36 -7.24 -30.04
CA GLU A 465 33.17 -6.59 -29.01
C GLU A 465 32.49 -6.73 -27.65
N SER A 466 33.08 -7.49 -26.72
CA SER A 466 32.51 -7.70 -25.38
C SER A 466 32.26 -6.40 -24.61
N SER A 467 33.08 -5.35 -24.82
CA SER A 467 32.89 -4.02 -24.23
C SER A 467 31.66 -3.28 -24.75
N LYS A 468 31.13 -3.68 -25.92
CA LYS A 468 29.92 -3.14 -26.53
C LYS A 468 28.75 -4.11 -26.51
N ARG A 469 28.83 -5.18 -25.70
CA ARG A 469 27.78 -6.22 -25.63
C ARG A 469 26.37 -5.67 -25.39
N GLY A 470 26.25 -4.54 -24.70
CA GLY A 470 24.98 -3.87 -24.44
C GLY A 470 24.52 -2.87 -25.50
N GLU A 471 25.28 -2.60 -26.57
CA GLU A 471 24.90 -1.68 -27.64
C GLU A 471 23.86 -2.33 -28.57
N PHE A 472 22.60 -1.88 -28.51
CA PHE A 472 21.48 -2.37 -29.34
C PHE A 472 21.28 -3.89 -29.27
N PHE A 473 21.58 -4.49 -28.13
CA PHE A 473 21.61 -5.94 -27.95
C PHE A 473 20.21 -6.58 -27.98
N LEU A 474 19.16 -5.84 -27.63
CA LEU A 474 17.78 -6.31 -27.55
C LEU A 474 16.83 -5.31 -28.16
N PHE A 475 15.90 -5.81 -28.97
CA PHE A 475 14.84 -5.04 -29.60
C PHE A 475 13.49 -5.50 -29.09
N TYR A 476 12.63 -4.55 -28.74
CA TYR A 476 11.21 -4.80 -28.50
C TYR A 476 10.37 -4.42 -29.70
N SER A 477 9.46 -5.30 -30.06
CA SER A 477 8.42 -5.13 -31.07
C SER A 477 7.14 -4.69 -30.38
N TYR A 478 6.78 -3.42 -30.58
CA TYR A 478 5.64 -2.78 -29.91
C TYR A 478 4.38 -2.76 -30.79
N HIS A 479 4.41 -3.37 -31.97
CA HIS A 479 3.32 -3.25 -32.95
C HIS A 479 1.96 -3.74 -32.44
N THR A 480 1.94 -4.73 -31.54
CA THR A 480 0.73 -5.28 -30.92
C THR A 480 0.05 -4.34 -29.93
N VAL A 481 0.80 -3.40 -29.33
CA VAL A 481 0.32 -2.57 -28.20
C VAL A 481 0.40 -1.07 -28.45
N SER A 482 1.25 -0.61 -29.37
CA SER A 482 1.51 0.81 -29.60
C SER A 482 0.49 1.48 -30.51
N GLY A 483 -0.19 0.72 -31.38
CA GLY A 483 -1.05 1.26 -32.44
C GLY A 483 -0.30 1.64 -33.72
N GLY A 484 0.98 1.29 -33.87
CA GLY A 484 1.76 1.50 -35.09
C GLY A 484 2.96 0.55 -35.21
N ALA A 485 3.68 0.58 -36.33
CA ALA A 485 4.86 -0.25 -36.53
C ALA A 485 6.07 0.32 -35.75
N VAL A 486 6.26 -0.15 -34.51
CA VAL A 486 7.29 0.38 -33.60
C VAL A 486 8.30 -0.69 -33.21
N LEU A 487 9.59 -0.36 -33.36
CA LEU A 487 10.70 -1.05 -32.70
C LEU A 487 11.36 -0.15 -31.67
N VAL A 488 11.80 -0.74 -30.56
CA VAL A 488 12.58 -0.06 -29.52
C VAL A 488 13.85 -0.85 -29.28
N ALA A 489 15.00 -0.27 -29.63
CA ALA A 489 16.31 -0.86 -29.37
C ALA A 489 16.83 -0.44 -27.98
N LEU A 490 17.37 -1.39 -27.22
CA LEU A 490 17.87 -1.16 -25.86
C LEU A 490 19.39 -1.02 -25.83
N VAL A 491 19.88 -0.16 -24.94
CA VAL A 491 21.31 0.08 -24.71
C VAL A 491 21.62 0.00 -23.22
N ALA A 492 22.42 -1.00 -22.82
CA ALA A 492 22.71 -1.33 -21.41
C ALA A 492 24.22 -1.41 -21.14
N GLY A 493 24.59 -1.57 -19.86
CA GLY A 493 25.97 -1.73 -19.43
C GLY A 493 26.86 -0.53 -19.79
N GLU A 494 28.14 -0.78 -20.06
CA GLU A 494 29.11 0.26 -20.42
C GLU A 494 28.70 1.06 -21.67
N ALA A 495 28.04 0.40 -22.63
CA ALA A 495 27.56 1.04 -23.86
C ALA A 495 26.54 2.16 -23.59
N ALA A 496 25.76 2.06 -22.50
CA ALA A 496 24.80 3.10 -22.14
C ALA A 496 25.49 4.42 -21.72
N LEU A 497 26.67 4.33 -21.10
CA LEU A 497 27.46 5.50 -20.68
C LEU A 497 28.06 6.23 -21.87
N GLU A 498 28.51 5.49 -22.90
CA GLU A 498 28.99 6.08 -24.14
C GLU A 498 27.84 6.69 -24.95
N PHE A 499 26.70 6.01 -25.01
CA PHE A 499 25.50 6.44 -25.72
C PHE A 499 25.06 7.86 -25.32
N GLU A 500 25.15 8.21 -24.03
CA GLU A 500 24.83 9.55 -23.50
C GLU A 500 25.66 10.68 -24.11
N LYS A 501 26.81 10.37 -24.74
CA LYS A 501 27.74 11.34 -25.33
C LYS A 501 27.66 11.41 -26.86
N VAL A 502 27.03 10.42 -27.50
CA VAL A 502 26.95 10.30 -28.96
C VAL A 502 25.73 11.04 -29.50
N ASP A 503 25.86 11.74 -30.63
CA ASP A 503 24.75 12.44 -31.28
C ASP A 503 23.60 11.47 -31.68
N PRO A 504 22.32 11.83 -31.42
CA PRO A 504 21.18 10.96 -31.75
C PRO A 504 21.10 10.50 -33.21
N VAL A 505 21.54 11.32 -34.17
CA VAL A 505 21.52 10.98 -35.59
C VAL A 505 22.53 9.87 -35.89
N VAL A 506 23.72 9.95 -35.28
CA VAL A 506 24.75 8.91 -35.40
C VAL A 506 24.25 7.61 -34.78
N THR A 507 23.65 7.68 -33.59
CA THR A 507 23.01 6.54 -32.92
C THR A 507 21.94 5.89 -33.80
N LEU A 508 21.06 6.70 -34.40
CA LEU A 508 20.01 6.22 -35.30
C LEU A 508 20.60 5.50 -36.53
N HIS A 509 21.64 6.09 -37.14
CA HIS A 509 22.32 5.46 -38.28
C HIS A 509 22.94 4.12 -37.91
N ARG A 510 23.54 3.98 -36.72
CA ARG A 510 24.11 2.71 -36.24
C ARG A 510 23.05 1.63 -36.09
N VAL A 511 21.95 1.93 -35.39
CA VAL A 511 20.88 0.93 -35.18
C VAL A 511 20.18 0.56 -36.48
N LEU A 512 19.98 1.51 -37.41
CA LEU A 512 19.44 1.21 -38.74
C LEU A 512 20.41 0.36 -39.57
N GLY A 513 21.72 0.56 -39.41
CA GLY A 513 22.75 -0.30 -40.00
C GLY A 513 22.61 -1.75 -39.53
N ILE A 514 22.39 -1.97 -38.23
CA ILE A 514 22.14 -3.30 -37.65
C ILE A 514 20.86 -3.91 -38.23
N LEU A 515 19.75 -3.18 -38.22
CA LEU A 515 18.48 -3.67 -38.77
C LEU A 515 18.60 -4.03 -40.25
N ARG A 516 19.26 -3.18 -41.06
CA ARG A 516 19.54 -3.46 -42.48
C ARG A 516 20.44 -4.69 -42.65
N GLY A 517 21.43 -4.87 -41.78
CA GLY A 517 22.28 -6.07 -41.75
C GLY A 517 21.49 -7.34 -41.41
N ILE A 518 20.51 -7.26 -40.50
CA ILE A 518 19.69 -8.41 -40.10
C ILE A 518 18.69 -8.81 -41.18
N TYR A 519 18.01 -7.82 -41.78
CA TYR A 519 16.84 -8.04 -42.64
C TYR A 519 17.15 -7.99 -44.14
N GLY A 520 18.17 -7.23 -44.56
CA GLY A 520 18.59 -7.14 -45.97
C GLY A 520 18.93 -8.50 -46.60
N PRO A 521 19.76 -9.35 -45.95
CA PRO A 521 20.06 -10.69 -46.42
C PRO A 521 18.85 -11.62 -46.52
N LYS A 522 17.75 -11.28 -45.83
CA LYS A 522 16.46 -12.00 -45.89
C LYS A 522 15.54 -11.48 -47.00
N GLY A 523 16.04 -10.59 -47.87
CA GLY A 523 15.27 -9.98 -48.95
C GLY A 523 14.35 -8.84 -48.52
N VAL A 524 14.49 -8.35 -47.28
CA VAL A 524 13.63 -7.29 -46.72
C VAL A 524 14.35 -5.95 -46.83
N THR A 525 13.70 -4.98 -47.47
CA THR A 525 14.18 -3.59 -47.50
C THR A 525 13.71 -2.86 -46.24
N VAL A 526 14.64 -2.53 -45.35
CA VAL A 526 14.33 -1.77 -44.12
C VAL A 526 14.14 -0.30 -44.47
N PRO A 527 12.92 0.26 -44.33
CA PRO A 527 12.67 1.66 -44.61
C PRO A 527 13.31 2.57 -43.54
N ASP A 528 13.48 3.84 -43.86
CA ASP A 528 13.77 4.84 -42.84
C ASP A 528 12.55 5.03 -41.92
N PRO A 529 12.74 5.29 -40.62
CA PRO A 529 11.65 5.53 -39.70
C PRO A 529 10.96 6.87 -40.02
N ILE A 530 9.63 6.91 -39.87
CA ILE A 530 8.82 8.13 -39.93
C ILE A 530 9.29 9.12 -38.85
N GLN A 531 9.56 8.58 -37.65
CA GLN A 531 10.01 9.35 -36.51
C GLN A 531 10.81 8.44 -35.57
N SER A 532 11.81 9.00 -34.90
CA SER A 532 12.56 8.31 -33.87
C SER A 532 12.76 9.19 -32.62
N ALA A 533 13.09 8.54 -31.50
CA ALA A 533 13.44 9.21 -30.26
C ALA A 533 14.53 8.42 -29.52
N CYS A 534 15.57 9.11 -29.06
CA CYS A 534 16.63 8.54 -28.22
C CYS A 534 16.45 9.05 -26.79
N THR A 535 16.49 8.17 -25.79
CA THR A 535 16.44 8.57 -24.38
C THR A 535 17.82 8.96 -23.87
N ARG A 536 17.87 9.83 -22.86
CA ARG A 536 19.10 10.23 -22.17
C ARG A 536 18.84 10.39 -20.68
N TRP A 537 18.57 9.26 -20.01
CA TRP A 537 18.18 9.28 -18.60
C TRP A 537 19.31 9.73 -17.67
N GLY A 538 20.57 9.50 -18.07
CA GLY A 538 21.74 9.90 -17.30
C GLY A 538 21.94 11.42 -17.29
N SER A 539 21.73 12.05 -18.46
CA SER A 539 21.86 13.51 -18.62
C SER A 539 20.61 14.29 -18.18
N ASP A 540 19.49 13.61 -17.88
CA ASP A 540 18.27 14.25 -17.41
C ASP A 540 18.43 14.73 -15.94
N PRO A 541 18.36 16.05 -15.66
CA PRO A 541 18.66 16.59 -14.32
C PRO A 541 17.62 16.23 -13.26
N LEU A 542 16.45 15.72 -13.65
CA LEU A 542 15.38 15.29 -12.74
C LEU A 542 15.37 13.77 -12.54
N CYS A 543 16.35 13.05 -13.10
CA CYS A 543 16.52 11.61 -12.91
C CYS A 543 17.97 11.23 -12.58
N CYS A 544 18.93 11.74 -13.34
CA CYS A 544 20.37 11.45 -13.23
C CYS A 544 20.70 9.95 -13.36
N GLY A 545 19.95 9.22 -14.20
CA GLY A 545 20.05 7.78 -14.39
C GLY A 545 18.68 7.10 -14.52
N SER A 546 18.69 5.77 -14.55
CA SER A 546 17.53 4.94 -14.84
C SER A 546 16.90 4.35 -13.58
N TYR A 547 17.60 3.48 -12.84
CA TYR A 547 17.10 2.84 -11.62
C TYR A 547 18.24 2.29 -10.76
N SER A 548 17.95 2.01 -9.48
CA SER A 548 18.97 1.56 -8.52
C SER A 548 19.38 0.11 -8.71
N HIS A 549 20.58 -0.22 -8.24
CA HIS A 549 21.08 -1.59 -8.11
C HIS A 549 22.01 -1.70 -6.89
N ILE A 550 22.34 -2.93 -6.49
CA ILE A 550 23.27 -3.16 -5.39
C ILE A 550 24.68 -3.31 -5.93
N ARG A 551 25.51 -2.29 -5.69
CA ARG A 551 26.93 -2.32 -6.03
C ARG A 551 27.77 -3.01 -4.95
N VAL A 552 29.00 -3.36 -5.29
CA VAL A 552 30.03 -3.83 -4.35
C VAL A 552 30.12 -2.87 -3.14
N GLY A 553 30.08 -3.44 -1.94
CA GLY A 553 30.05 -2.68 -0.67
C GLY A 553 28.68 -2.13 -0.25
N SER A 554 27.59 -2.46 -0.95
CA SER A 554 26.21 -2.15 -0.57
C SER A 554 25.41 -3.45 -0.34
N SER A 555 24.24 -3.35 0.27
CA SER A 555 23.32 -4.48 0.49
C SER A 555 21.87 -4.02 0.45
N GLY A 556 20.92 -4.97 0.52
CA GLY A 556 19.49 -4.68 0.58
C GLY A 556 19.10 -3.76 1.75
N THR A 557 19.87 -3.74 2.84
CA THR A 557 19.64 -2.85 3.99
C THR A 557 19.74 -1.37 3.63
N ASP A 558 20.51 -1.01 2.60
CA ASP A 558 20.60 0.40 2.17
C ASP A 558 19.25 0.91 1.59
N TYR A 559 18.43 0.03 1.01
CA TYR A 559 17.05 0.37 0.61
C TYR A 559 16.17 0.65 1.82
N ASP A 560 16.33 -0.14 2.89
CA ASP A 560 15.58 0.02 4.15
C ASP A 560 15.96 1.34 4.84
N ILE A 561 17.25 1.64 4.96
CA ILE A 561 17.77 2.91 5.51
C ILE A 561 17.27 4.11 4.69
N LEU A 562 17.26 3.99 3.36
CA LEU A 562 16.78 5.08 2.52
C LEU A 562 15.27 5.31 2.69
N ALA A 563 14.49 4.29 3.05
CA ALA A 563 13.05 4.38 3.34
C ALA A 563 12.72 4.96 4.73
N GLU A 564 13.69 5.10 5.64
CA GLU A 564 13.46 5.66 6.98
C GLU A 564 12.98 7.13 6.90
N SER A 565 12.03 7.52 7.74
CA SER A 565 11.64 8.92 7.92
C SER A 565 12.69 9.66 8.76
N VAL A 566 12.67 11.00 8.70
CA VAL A 566 13.55 11.86 9.50
C VAL A 566 12.75 12.98 10.19
N SER A 567 13.41 13.64 11.15
CA SER A 567 12.84 14.71 11.98
C SER A 567 11.54 14.28 12.68
N GLU A 568 11.62 13.16 13.40
CA GLU A 568 10.49 12.60 14.16
C GLU A 568 9.24 12.38 13.30
N ASP A 569 9.37 11.78 12.10
CA ASP A 569 8.24 11.58 11.16
C ASP A 569 7.67 12.89 10.56
N ARG A 570 8.56 13.80 10.14
CA ARG A 570 8.19 15.02 9.37
C ARG A 570 8.53 14.90 7.88
N LEU A 571 9.62 14.21 7.56
CA LEU A 571 10.08 14.01 6.18
C LEU A 571 10.22 12.51 5.90
N PHE A 572 9.43 12.01 4.95
CA PHE A 572 9.34 10.61 4.56
C PHE A 572 9.97 10.40 3.17
N PHE A 573 10.29 9.14 2.84
CA PHE A 573 10.92 8.78 1.58
C PHE A 573 10.20 7.60 0.91
N ALA A 574 9.80 7.81 -0.34
CA ALA A 574 9.26 6.75 -1.21
C ALA A 574 9.94 6.77 -2.58
N GLY A 575 9.70 5.75 -3.37
CA GLY A 575 10.35 5.52 -4.67
C GLY A 575 10.90 4.12 -4.77
N GLU A 576 11.25 3.70 -5.99
CA GLU A 576 11.80 2.37 -6.24
C GLU A 576 13.05 2.07 -5.39
N ALA A 577 13.93 3.07 -5.18
CA ALA A 577 15.10 2.96 -4.32
C ALA A 577 14.80 2.99 -2.81
N THR A 578 13.54 2.84 -2.40
CA THR A 578 13.13 2.73 -0.99
C THR A 578 12.39 1.41 -0.72
N ASN A 579 12.41 0.49 -1.68
CA ASN A 579 11.69 -0.78 -1.60
C ASN A 579 12.65 -1.93 -1.83
N ARG A 580 13.13 -2.52 -0.73
CA ARG A 580 14.07 -3.65 -0.78
C ARG A 580 13.52 -4.87 -1.52
N ALA A 581 12.23 -5.17 -1.37
CA ALA A 581 11.63 -6.34 -2.00
C ALA A 581 11.42 -6.15 -3.51
N TYR A 582 11.26 -4.92 -3.96
CA TYR A 582 10.93 -4.58 -5.35
C TYR A 582 11.70 -3.34 -5.82
N PRO A 583 13.04 -3.32 -5.74
CA PRO A 583 13.81 -2.18 -6.22
C PRO A 583 13.66 -2.04 -7.74
N ALA A 584 14.09 -0.93 -8.33
CA ALA A 584 14.16 -0.72 -9.77
C ALA A 584 12.85 -0.85 -10.59
N THR A 585 11.71 -1.12 -9.96
CA THR A 585 10.47 -1.47 -10.68
C THR A 585 9.39 -0.40 -10.54
N MET A 586 8.48 -0.37 -11.52
CA MET A 586 7.28 0.47 -11.47
C MET A 586 6.37 0.11 -10.29
N HIS A 587 6.20 -1.18 -10.02
CA HIS A 587 5.33 -1.65 -8.94
C HIS A 587 5.96 -1.40 -7.57
N GLY A 588 7.28 -1.55 -7.42
CA GLY A 588 7.99 -1.20 -6.20
C GLY A 588 7.86 0.27 -5.83
N ALA A 589 7.94 1.17 -6.83
CA ALA A 589 7.64 2.59 -6.64
C ALA A 589 6.19 2.81 -6.15
N LEU A 590 5.19 2.22 -6.81
CA LEU A 590 3.79 2.34 -6.40
C LEU A 590 3.58 1.84 -4.95
N LEU A 591 4.10 0.65 -4.63
CA LEU A 591 4.00 0.05 -3.29
C LEU A 591 4.65 0.91 -2.22
N SER A 592 5.82 1.51 -2.50
CA SER A 592 6.48 2.43 -1.56
C SER A 592 5.62 3.67 -1.28
N GLY A 593 4.88 4.17 -2.27
CA GLY A 593 3.94 5.28 -2.07
C GLY A 593 2.77 4.92 -1.14
N LEU A 594 2.19 3.74 -1.33
CA LEU A 594 1.12 3.23 -0.44
C LEU A 594 1.62 3.03 0.99
N ARG A 595 2.84 2.47 1.14
CA ARG A 595 3.52 2.30 2.43
C ARG A 595 3.67 3.63 3.17
N GLU A 596 4.22 4.65 2.50
CA GLU A 596 4.43 5.95 3.14
C GLU A 596 3.11 6.68 3.41
N ALA A 597 2.07 6.51 2.60
CA ALA A 597 0.75 7.07 2.91
C ALA A 597 0.20 6.54 4.24
N SER A 598 0.33 5.24 4.51
CA SER A 598 -0.05 4.63 5.79
C SER A 598 0.78 5.18 6.96
N ARG A 599 2.10 5.29 6.80
CA ARG A 599 3.01 5.83 7.82
C ARG A 599 2.71 7.29 8.14
N ILE A 600 2.50 8.12 7.13
CA ILE A 600 2.12 9.53 7.28
C ILE A 600 0.78 9.67 8.00
N LEU A 601 -0.21 8.83 7.69
CA LEU A 601 -1.49 8.83 8.42
C LEU A 601 -1.26 8.53 9.91
N ARG A 602 -0.51 7.48 10.23
CA ARG A 602 -0.21 7.11 11.63
C ARG A 602 0.54 8.23 12.35
N ALA A 603 1.54 8.83 11.71
CA ALA A 603 2.28 9.96 12.26
C ALA A 603 1.36 11.17 12.53
N SER A 604 0.42 11.46 11.60
CA SER A 604 -0.54 12.53 11.78
C SER A 604 -1.47 12.30 12.98
N GLN A 605 -1.95 11.06 13.17
CA GLN A 605 -2.81 10.68 14.28
C GLN A 605 -2.07 10.73 15.62
N SER A 606 -0.87 10.14 15.69
CA SER A 606 -0.01 10.20 16.88
C SER A 606 0.31 11.63 17.32
N ARG A 607 0.46 12.56 16.37
CA ARG A 607 0.69 13.98 16.68
C ARG A 607 -0.55 14.64 17.25
N VAL A 608 -1.71 14.41 16.65
CA VAL A 608 -3.00 14.91 17.17
C VAL A 608 -3.20 14.40 18.60
N ASP A 609 -2.91 13.12 18.87
CA ASP A 609 -2.98 12.55 20.21
C ASP A 609 -1.94 13.15 21.17
N SER A 610 -0.73 13.43 20.69
CA SER A 610 0.33 14.06 21.47
C SER A 610 0.02 15.51 21.82
N ASP A 611 -0.54 16.28 20.89
CA ASP A 611 -0.98 17.65 21.11
C ASP A 611 -2.19 17.66 22.05
N HIS A 612 -3.15 16.77 21.85
CA HIS A 612 -4.23 16.56 22.84
C HIS A 612 -3.68 16.23 24.22
N LYS A 613 -2.66 15.38 24.34
CA LYS A 613 -1.96 15.09 25.60
C LYS A 613 -1.19 16.30 26.13
N LYS A 614 -0.56 17.13 25.29
CA LYS A 614 0.23 18.32 25.67
C LYS A 614 -0.66 19.48 26.13
N TYR A 615 -1.80 19.70 25.47
CA TYR A 615 -2.87 20.60 25.90
C TYR A 615 -3.64 20.05 27.11
N ALA A 616 -3.74 18.73 27.28
CA ALA A 616 -4.22 18.12 28.52
C ALA A 616 -3.21 18.28 29.68
N LEU A 617 -1.90 18.23 29.41
CA LEU A 617 -0.81 18.42 30.38
C LEU A 617 -0.58 19.90 30.77
N GLN A 618 -1.22 20.86 30.10
CA GLN A 618 -1.20 22.28 30.47
C GLN A 618 -2.44 22.75 31.25
N LYS A 619 -3.18 21.83 31.85
CA LYS A 619 -4.03 22.13 33.01
C LYS A 619 -3.56 21.30 34.19
N SER A 620 -3.09 22.00 35.21
CA SER A 620 -3.05 21.48 36.57
C SER A 620 -4.37 20.78 36.90
N LEU A 621 -4.28 19.67 37.62
CA LEU A 621 -5.33 18.76 38.07
C LEU A 621 -5.46 17.54 37.15
N ARG A 622 -4.77 16.46 37.53
CA ARG A 622 -5.37 15.12 37.43
C ARG A 622 -6.79 15.24 38.01
N PRO A 623 -7.87 14.78 37.35
CA PRO A 623 -9.00 14.33 38.14
C PRO A 623 -8.52 13.08 38.89
N PRO A 624 -8.65 13.02 40.23
CA PRO A 624 -8.78 11.72 40.87
C PRO A 624 -10.05 11.06 40.31
N ASP A 625 -10.17 9.74 40.44
CA ASP A 625 -11.41 8.99 40.22
C ASP A 625 -12.64 9.85 40.58
N GLY A 626 -13.54 10.16 39.62
CA GLY A 626 -14.64 11.08 39.93
C GLY A 626 -15.20 12.01 38.84
N ILE A 627 -14.78 11.98 37.57
CA ILE A 627 -15.17 13.06 36.63
C ILE A 627 -16.67 13.10 36.33
N LEU A 628 -17.33 11.94 36.28
CA LEU A 628 -18.77 11.86 36.12
C LEU A 628 -19.45 12.13 37.46
N GLU A 629 -18.86 11.68 38.57
CA GLU A 629 -19.33 11.93 39.94
C GLU A 629 -19.40 13.43 40.25
N ASP A 630 -18.36 14.18 39.86
CA ASP A 630 -18.29 15.64 39.96
C ASP A 630 -19.39 16.32 39.13
N LEU A 631 -19.60 15.85 37.89
CA LEU A 631 -20.64 16.40 37.01
C LEU A 631 -22.03 16.26 37.64
N PHE A 632 -22.31 15.10 38.21
CA PHE A 632 -23.61 14.77 38.80
C PHE A 632 -23.72 15.07 40.30
N THR A 633 -22.77 15.84 40.86
CA THR A 633 -22.88 16.36 42.24
C THR A 633 -23.99 17.41 42.35
N GLU A 634 -24.21 18.18 41.29
CA GLU A 634 -25.29 19.17 41.16
C GLU A 634 -26.02 18.93 39.83
N PRO A 635 -26.96 17.97 39.76
CA PRO A 635 -27.68 17.69 38.52
C PRO A 635 -28.63 18.84 38.16
N ASP A 636 -28.79 19.07 36.86
CA ASP A 636 -29.71 20.08 36.30
C ASP A 636 -31.18 19.66 36.35
N LEU A 637 -31.42 18.35 36.45
CA LEU A 637 -32.72 17.73 36.64
C LEU A 637 -32.50 16.37 37.32
N GLU A 638 -33.30 16.02 38.31
CA GLU A 638 -33.21 14.73 38.99
C GLU A 638 -34.59 14.27 39.44
N PHE A 639 -34.91 13.00 39.16
CA PHE A 639 -36.12 12.35 39.62
C PHE A 639 -35.93 10.83 39.70
N SER A 640 -36.41 10.24 40.79
CA SER A 640 -36.22 8.83 41.12
C SER A 640 -34.75 8.39 40.98
N ARG A 641 -34.45 7.43 40.09
CA ARG A 641 -33.10 6.91 39.82
C ARG A 641 -32.34 7.64 38.71
N PHE A 642 -32.91 8.72 38.15
CA PHE A 642 -32.39 9.41 36.98
C PHE A 642 -31.88 10.82 37.35
N SER A 643 -30.60 11.08 37.09
CA SER A 643 -29.98 12.41 37.22
C SER A 643 -29.54 12.89 35.84
N PHE A 644 -29.68 14.19 35.53
CA PHE A 644 -29.34 14.75 34.22
C PHE A 644 -28.48 16.00 34.35
N VAL A 645 -27.53 16.19 33.44
CA VAL A 645 -26.70 17.39 33.33
C VAL A 645 -26.58 17.83 31.87
N PHE A 646 -26.65 19.13 31.60
CA PHE A 646 -26.79 19.66 30.24
C PHE A 646 -25.71 20.69 29.88
N SER A 647 -25.37 20.75 28.59
CA SER A 647 -24.30 21.59 28.05
C SER A 647 -24.68 23.05 27.76
N SER A 648 -25.95 23.42 27.79
CA SER A 648 -26.38 24.79 27.43
C SER A 648 -26.14 25.83 28.53
N MET A 649 -25.98 27.10 28.17
CA MET A 649 -25.92 28.19 29.15
C MET A 649 -27.28 28.64 29.65
N THR A 650 -28.30 28.45 28.82
CA THR A 650 -29.69 28.74 29.11
C THR A 650 -30.34 27.48 29.68
N PRO A 651 -30.85 27.51 30.92
CA PRO A 651 -31.44 26.34 31.56
C PRO A 651 -32.53 25.68 30.70
N ASP A 652 -33.32 26.47 29.97
CA ASP A 652 -34.53 25.97 29.30
C ASP A 652 -34.37 25.68 27.80
N ASP A 653 -33.14 25.47 27.31
CA ASP A 653 -32.90 25.11 25.90
C ASP A 653 -33.31 23.65 25.64
N PRO A 654 -34.39 23.38 24.86
CA PRO A 654 -34.89 22.03 24.64
C PRO A 654 -33.93 21.17 23.79
N GLN A 655 -33.12 21.80 22.94
CA GLN A 655 -32.14 21.10 22.08
C GLN A 655 -30.79 20.88 22.77
N SER A 656 -30.65 21.32 24.03
CA SER A 656 -29.43 21.14 24.79
C SER A 656 -29.14 19.65 24.99
N MET A 657 -28.02 19.19 24.45
CA MET A 657 -27.49 17.85 24.75
C MET A 657 -26.93 17.79 26.16
N GLY A 658 -27.07 16.63 26.79
CA GLY A 658 -26.67 16.37 28.15
C GLY A 658 -26.38 14.90 28.40
N LEU A 659 -25.94 14.59 29.62
CA LEU A 659 -25.74 13.24 30.09
C LEU A 659 -26.83 12.88 31.10
N LEU A 660 -27.41 11.70 30.91
CA LEU A 660 -28.24 11.00 31.88
C LEU A 660 -27.35 10.05 32.71
N ARG A 661 -27.59 9.97 34.02
CA ARG A 661 -27.09 8.94 34.93
C ARG A 661 -28.27 8.18 35.54
N ILE A 662 -28.22 6.86 35.46
CA ILE A 662 -29.19 5.93 36.06
C ILE A 662 -28.50 5.18 37.19
N THR A 663 -29.04 5.29 38.40
CA THR A 663 -28.50 4.59 39.58
C THR A 663 -29.25 3.29 39.81
N LEU A 664 -28.54 2.16 39.76
CA LEU A 664 -29.09 0.82 39.97
C LEU A 664 -28.53 0.21 41.27
N GLU A 665 -29.42 -0.29 42.12
CA GLU A 665 -29.05 -1.01 43.34
C GLU A 665 -28.63 -2.45 43.02
N ASN A 666 -27.63 -2.97 43.74
CA ASN A 666 -27.13 -4.32 43.57
C ASN A 666 -27.95 -5.32 44.41
N PRO A 667 -28.75 -6.24 43.81
CA PRO A 667 -29.64 -7.13 44.56
C PRO A 667 -28.95 -8.34 45.23
N HIS A 668 -27.63 -8.49 45.12
CA HIS A 668 -26.90 -9.69 45.58
C HIS A 668 -26.06 -9.52 46.86
N LEU A 669 -26.45 -8.62 47.76
CA LEU A 669 -25.80 -8.44 49.08
C LEU A 669 -26.76 -8.60 50.26
N GLU A 670 -27.68 -9.55 50.19
CA GLU A 670 -28.43 -10.06 51.35
C GLU A 670 -27.96 -11.49 51.69
N GLY A 671 -27.02 -11.62 52.62
CA GLY A 671 -26.59 -12.91 53.14
C GLY A 671 -25.30 -12.83 53.96
N ASP A 672 -25.43 -13.14 55.25
CA ASP A 672 -24.38 -13.34 56.27
C ASP A 672 -23.64 -12.12 56.83
N GLN A 673 -24.25 -11.53 57.87
CA GLN A 673 -23.50 -10.92 58.97
C GLN A 673 -24.05 -11.43 60.31
N LYS A 674 -23.35 -12.42 60.89
CA LYS A 674 -23.23 -12.57 62.34
C LYS A 674 -21.76 -12.41 62.71
N ASP A 675 -21.56 -11.54 63.69
CA ASP A 675 -20.38 -11.31 64.52
C ASP A 675 -19.32 -10.27 64.06
N GLN A 676 -19.19 -9.25 64.94
CA GLN A 676 -18.08 -8.32 65.23
C GLN A 676 -18.06 -6.89 64.63
N GLU A 677 -18.52 -5.94 65.47
CA GLU A 677 -18.02 -4.59 65.88
C GLU A 677 -17.20 -3.64 64.93
N PRO A 678 -17.18 -2.31 65.21
CA PRO A 678 -17.55 -1.30 64.22
C PRO A 678 -16.37 -0.59 63.56
N ALA A 679 -16.37 -0.55 62.23
CA ALA A 679 -15.64 0.43 61.44
C ALA A 679 -16.64 1.22 60.59
N ALA A 680 -17.28 2.21 61.21
CA ALA A 680 -18.18 3.11 60.53
C ALA A 680 -17.43 4.02 59.54
N GLU A 681 -18.08 4.26 58.39
CA GLU A 681 -17.89 5.35 57.41
C GLU A 681 -17.05 5.12 56.13
N LYS A 682 -16.56 3.91 55.80
CA LYS A 682 -15.96 3.65 54.46
C LYS A 682 -16.61 2.57 53.59
N GLU A 683 -17.62 1.85 54.08
CA GLU A 683 -18.26 0.74 53.33
C GLU A 683 -19.67 1.06 52.77
N ALA A 684 -20.05 2.35 52.65
CA ALA A 684 -21.35 2.72 52.09
C ALA A 684 -21.36 2.86 50.54
N HIS A 685 -20.21 2.95 49.88
CA HIS A 685 -20.12 3.28 48.44
C HIS A 685 -20.13 2.07 47.49
N GLN A 686 -20.30 0.84 47.98
CA GLN A 686 -20.27 -0.38 47.14
C GLN A 686 -21.65 -1.03 46.88
N LYS A 687 -22.75 -0.28 47.06
CA LYS A 687 -24.13 -0.81 46.93
C LYS A 687 -24.90 -0.41 45.67
N ALA A 688 -24.37 0.48 44.84
CA ALA A 688 -25.01 0.89 43.59
C ALA A 688 -24.00 1.02 42.44
N PHE A 689 -24.43 0.73 41.21
CA PHE A 689 -23.66 1.00 39.99
C PHE A 689 -24.45 1.93 39.07
N HIS A 690 -23.72 2.69 38.23
CA HIS A 690 -24.29 3.72 37.38
C HIS A 690 -24.20 3.35 35.89
N LEU A 691 -25.28 3.61 35.16
CA LEU A 691 -25.31 3.61 33.70
C LEU A 691 -25.53 5.03 33.19
N TYR A 692 -24.96 5.34 32.03
CA TYR A 692 -25.01 6.67 31.45
C TYR A 692 -25.52 6.65 30.02
N ALA A 693 -26.05 7.78 29.56
CA ALA A 693 -26.40 7.97 28.15
C ALA A 693 -26.36 9.45 27.74
N ALA A 694 -26.10 9.71 26.46
CA ALA A 694 -26.29 11.03 25.88
C ALA A 694 -27.78 11.24 25.56
N ILE A 695 -28.34 12.37 26.00
CA ILE A 695 -29.77 12.68 25.86
C ILE A 695 -29.98 14.18 25.67
N SER A 696 -31.02 14.59 24.94
CA SER A 696 -31.44 15.99 24.86
C SER A 696 -32.31 16.39 26.07
N ARG A 697 -32.38 17.69 26.37
CA ARG A 697 -33.26 18.21 27.43
C ARG A 697 -34.75 17.95 27.13
N GLU A 698 -35.15 17.99 25.86
CA GLU A 698 -36.49 17.60 25.43
C GLU A 698 -36.83 16.15 25.81
N GLN A 699 -35.93 15.20 25.53
CA GLN A 699 -36.11 13.80 25.90
C GLN A 699 -36.13 13.59 27.43
N ALA A 700 -35.32 14.34 28.19
CA ALA A 700 -35.35 14.31 29.65
C ALA A 700 -36.70 14.80 30.23
N ASN A 701 -37.28 15.84 29.64
CA ASN A 701 -38.61 16.34 30.02
C ASN A 701 -39.71 15.31 29.70
N GLN A 702 -39.60 14.58 28.58
CA GLN A 702 -40.53 13.48 28.25
C GLN A 702 -40.47 12.36 29.31
N LEU A 703 -39.27 12.00 29.78
CA LEU A 703 -39.09 11.02 30.86
C LEU A 703 -39.68 11.50 32.20
N GLN A 704 -39.61 12.81 32.47
CA GLN A 704 -40.20 13.40 33.68
C GLN A 704 -41.74 13.33 33.66
N LEU A 705 -42.35 13.46 32.47
CA LEU A 705 -43.81 13.41 32.29
C LEU A 705 -44.38 11.98 32.24
N ALA A 706 -43.52 10.95 32.11
CA ALA A 706 -43.92 9.56 31.86
C ALA A 706 -44.53 8.80 33.07
N GLY A 707 -44.96 9.50 34.12
CA GLY A 707 -45.54 8.90 35.35
C GLY A 707 -44.48 8.36 36.32
N ASP A 708 -44.89 7.86 37.49
CA ASP A 708 -44.01 7.53 38.63
C ASP A 708 -43.31 6.15 38.57
N ASP A 709 -43.47 5.38 37.51
CA ASP A 709 -42.86 4.04 37.37
C ASP A 709 -41.51 4.08 36.64
N ASP A 710 -40.42 3.75 37.33
CA ASP A 710 -39.07 3.67 36.77
C ASP A 710 -38.93 2.61 35.67
N ARG A 711 -39.73 1.54 35.73
CA ARG A 711 -39.73 0.50 34.69
C ARG A 711 -40.29 1.06 33.39
N GLY A 712 -41.39 1.80 33.46
CA GLY A 712 -41.96 2.53 32.32
C GLY A 712 -41.00 3.57 31.74
N ARG A 713 -40.27 4.32 32.59
CA ARG A 713 -39.25 5.29 32.14
C ARG A 713 -38.08 4.62 31.42
N LEU A 714 -37.59 3.48 31.89
CA LEU A 714 -36.54 2.70 31.22
C LEU A 714 -37.02 2.14 29.88
N GLU A 715 -38.28 1.70 29.79
CA GLU A 715 -38.86 1.20 28.55
C GLU A 715 -39.00 2.31 27.51
N LEU A 716 -39.51 3.49 27.90
CA LEU A 716 -39.57 4.69 27.06
C LEU A 716 -38.17 5.10 26.58
N LEU A 717 -37.16 5.09 27.46
CA LEU A 717 -35.79 5.47 27.14
C LEU A 717 -35.14 4.53 26.09
N CYS A 718 -35.24 3.22 26.29
CA CYS A 718 -34.53 2.24 25.47
C CYS A 718 -35.29 1.85 24.19
N LYS A 719 -36.64 1.77 24.24
CA LYS A 719 -37.45 1.31 23.09
C LYS A 719 -37.96 2.47 22.26
N ASP A 720 -38.60 3.45 22.90
CA ASP A 720 -39.31 4.50 22.18
C ASP A 720 -38.36 5.64 21.78
N LEU A 721 -37.40 5.98 22.64
CA LEU A 721 -36.38 7.00 22.37
C LEU A 721 -35.08 6.44 21.78
N SER A 722 -34.94 5.11 21.70
CA SER A 722 -33.77 4.40 21.14
C SER A 722 -32.42 4.85 21.73
N VAL A 723 -32.38 5.21 23.02
CA VAL A 723 -31.17 5.69 23.69
C VAL A 723 -30.33 4.50 24.17
N LYS A 724 -29.02 4.52 23.86
CA LYS A 724 -28.07 3.48 24.27
C LYS A 724 -27.46 3.79 25.64
N LEU A 725 -27.59 2.85 26.57
CA LEU A 725 -26.95 2.91 27.90
C LEU A 725 -25.50 2.42 27.84
N MET A 726 -24.62 3.10 28.57
CA MET A 726 -23.17 2.88 28.58
C MET A 726 -22.64 2.81 30.02
N GLY A 727 -21.58 2.05 30.23
CA GLY A 727 -20.83 2.05 31.49
C GLY A 727 -19.93 3.29 31.63
N TYR A 728 -19.30 3.47 32.79
CA TYR A 728 -18.43 4.60 33.10
C TYR A 728 -17.33 4.81 32.04
N ASP A 729 -16.50 3.78 31.78
CA ASP A 729 -15.35 3.88 30.87
C ASP A 729 -15.80 4.20 29.43
N SER A 730 -16.82 3.49 28.94
CA SER A 730 -17.38 3.75 27.60
C SER A 730 -17.96 5.16 27.45
N THR A 731 -18.49 5.74 28.54
CA THR A 731 -19.04 7.10 28.55
C THR A 731 -17.94 8.15 28.54
N CYS A 732 -16.86 7.92 29.28
CA CYS A 732 -15.67 8.76 29.26
C CYS A 732 -15.01 8.76 27.86
N ASP A 733 -14.91 7.59 27.22
CA ASP A 733 -14.28 7.45 25.91
C ASP A 733 -15.11 8.07 24.78
N THR A 734 -16.41 7.75 24.72
CA THR A 734 -17.29 8.18 23.62
C THR A 734 -17.89 9.58 23.84
N GLY A 735 -18.01 10.01 25.11
CA GLY A 735 -18.69 11.23 25.53
C GLY A 735 -17.77 12.40 25.89
N ASN A 736 -16.45 12.28 25.73
CA ASN A 736 -15.46 13.27 26.20
C ASN A 736 -15.78 14.73 25.79
N SER A 737 -16.17 14.96 24.53
CA SER A 737 -16.54 16.30 24.04
C SER A 737 -17.78 16.86 24.75
N LEU A 738 -18.78 16.01 25.00
CA LEU A 738 -20.01 16.39 25.70
C LEU A 738 -19.74 16.65 27.20
N ILE A 739 -18.93 15.81 27.84
CA ILE A 739 -18.46 15.97 29.23
C ILE A 739 -17.77 17.33 29.40
N LEU A 740 -16.83 17.68 28.52
CA LEU A 740 -16.13 18.97 28.56
C LEU A 740 -17.08 20.16 28.34
N SER A 741 -18.06 20.00 27.44
CA SER A 741 -19.07 21.02 27.18
C SER A 741 -19.95 21.28 28.42
N ILE A 742 -20.42 20.22 29.08
CA ILE A 742 -21.19 20.29 30.33
C ILE A 742 -20.36 20.92 31.46
N GLN A 743 -19.10 20.52 31.63
CA GLN A 743 -18.21 21.12 32.64
C GLN A 743 -17.98 22.61 32.41
N SER A 744 -17.78 23.02 31.15
CA SER A 744 -17.66 24.43 30.78
C SER A 744 -18.94 25.20 31.11
N ALA A 745 -20.09 24.60 30.81
CA ALA A 745 -21.39 25.17 31.11
C ALA A 745 -21.62 25.33 32.62
N GLN A 746 -21.43 24.28 33.42
CA GLN A 746 -21.57 24.38 34.88
C GLN A 746 -20.63 25.44 35.49
N LYS A 747 -19.38 25.53 35.02
CA LYS A 747 -18.42 26.56 35.46
C LYS A 747 -18.86 27.98 35.08
N ALA A 748 -19.39 28.19 33.89
CA ALA A 748 -19.86 29.49 33.45
C ALA A 748 -21.16 29.92 34.18
N ARG A 749 -22.09 28.99 34.46
CA ARG A 749 -23.27 29.24 35.34
C ARG A 749 -22.83 29.65 36.75
N LYS A 750 -21.86 28.94 37.35
CA LYS A 750 -21.29 29.28 38.67
C LYS A 750 -20.59 30.65 38.70
N ARG A 751 -19.99 31.10 37.57
CA ARG A 751 -19.41 32.45 37.46
C ARG A 751 -20.47 33.55 37.36
N LEU A 752 -21.60 33.28 36.72
CA LEU A 752 -22.72 34.22 36.59
C LEU A 752 -23.51 34.38 37.90
N GLN A 753 -23.50 33.37 38.78
CA GLN A 753 -24.17 33.40 40.09
C GLN A 753 -23.34 34.03 41.23
N ARG A 754 -22.06 34.40 40.99
CA ARG A 754 -21.27 35.12 42.00
C ARG A 754 -21.72 36.58 42.10
N PRO A 755 -22.09 37.10 43.28
CA PRO A 755 -22.40 38.51 43.44
C PRO A 755 -21.19 39.36 43.04
N LYS A 756 -21.42 40.34 42.16
CA LYS A 756 -20.42 41.35 41.79
C LYS A 756 -20.29 42.34 42.95
N ASP A 757 -19.38 42.08 43.88
CA ASP A 757 -18.92 43.10 44.82
C ASP A 757 -18.07 44.12 44.03
N PHE A 758 -18.73 45.11 43.43
CA PHE A 758 -18.09 46.34 43.01
C PHE A 758 -17.88 47.22 44.23
N LYS A 759 -16.65 47.33 44.72
CA LYS A 759 -16.22 48.48 45.53
C LYS A 759 -15.77 49.59 44.58
N PHE A 760 -16.46 50.73 44.66
CA PHE A 760 -15.97 52.03 44.19
C PHE A 760 -14.81 52.51 45.06
#